data_AF-A0A6J0IU35-F1
#
_entry.id   AF-A0A6J0IU35-F1
#
_cell.length_a   1.000
_cell.length_b   1.000
_cell.length_c   1.000
_cell.angle_alpha   90.00
_cell.angle_beta   90.00
_cell.angle_gamma   90.00
#
_symmetry.space_group_name_H-M   'P 1'
#
loop_
_entity.id
_entity.type
_entity.pdbx_description
1 polymer ?
#
loop_
_entity_poly.entity_id
_entity_poly.type
_entity_poly.pdbx_seq_one_letter_code
_entity_poly.pdbx_strand_id
1 'polypeptide(L)'
;MADYSRLKSILLDLQARRQSPPSSLAKDRVAQKRFLIEDLFKHLDLNSDGHLSSSELAQLMKKEDLAGDLLGCTLEDLLRFDDYNSDGRLTLQELYTAFQVVRLSLPEEQRVTVTTITVGLSTVLTCGIRGALRPPIVWKRNGVVLNFLDLEDINDFGEDDSLYITKVTTVHMGNYTCHAYGYEELYQTHILQVNVPPVIRVYPETQAQEPGVSASLRCHAEGIPNPRITWLKNGIDITPKLSKQLSLLANGSELHISSVRYEDTGAYTCIAKNEVGVDEDISSLFIEDSARKTLANILWREEGLSVGNMFYVFSDDGITVLQPNECEIRRHIRPEERIFTTYEEICPRVEGEDTQSCLWASAVNVRDKYIYVTQPKQNRVLIIDIQTQKAIQSLYVDPLPTKLHYDKSHDQVWVLSWGDMRKSSTTLQVIPEASAGEDPRVIRTPFQGVEDFFIPPTNLIINHVRFGFIFNRSKPAVHKIDLETVTHVKTISLRARGCAPQAMAYTHLGGHYFIQCRRGRAGAASPQLILDSVTDAVVGPNGAVSGSPHVSPDGRYLVSADGDSGRIAVQALTVRGEIRLVYDLQTNTRVSDLTFQPSFTEGNQYYVYAASHRQTDVLFVELSTGKMNVLKNLKDPIASKDWPWSSYNRIMKDSGLFGQYLITPAKDSLFVINGRQNTLRCEVSGVRRGNTVVWVGEV
;
A
#
# COMPACT_ATOMS: atom_id res chain seq x y z
N MET A 1 12.65 -21.31 -50.79
CA MET A 1 11.91 -21.01 -49.53
C MET A 1 10.64 -20.20 -49.77
N ALA A 2 10.69 -19.03 -50.42
CA ALA A 2 9.47 -18.26 -50.73
C ALA A 2 8.49 -18.99 -51.68
N ASP A 3 9.01 -19.70 -52.69
CA ASP A 3 8.17 -20.51 -53.60
C ASP A 3 7.54 -21.72 -52.90
N TYR A 4 8.24 -22.25 -51.88
CA TYR A 4 7.81 -23.40 -51.11
C TYR A 4 6.75 -23.04 -50.04
N SER A 5 6.82 -21.87 -49.41
CA SER A 5 5.72 -21.38 -48.56
C SER A 5 4.46 -21.06 -49.38
N ARG A 6 4.64 -20.63 -50.64
CA ARG A 6 3.56 -20.42 -51.58
C ARG A 6 2.91 -21.73 -52.03
N LEU A 7 3.70 -22.79 -52.30
CA LEU A 7 3.19 -24.15 -52.53
C LEU A 7 2.26 -24.57 -51.39
N LYS A 8 2.68 -24.45 -50.13
CA LYS A 8 1.85 -24.77 -48.96
C LYS A 8 0.55 -23.96 -48.94
N SER A 9 0.59 -22.67 -49.26
CA SER A 9 -0.62 -21.85 -49.31
C SER A 9 -1.60 -22.30 -50.40
N ILE A 10 -1.08 -22.62 -51.59
CA ILE A 10 -1.88 -23.12 -52.73
C ILE A 10 -2.55 -24.46 -52.37
N LEU A 11 -1.84 -25.38 -51.73
CA LEU A 11 -2.38 -26.68 -51.34
C LEU A 11 -3.57 -26.56 -50.38
N LEU A 12 -3.49 -25.66 -49.38
CA LEU A 12 -4.60 -25.42 -48.47
C LEU A 12 -5.79 -24.75 -49.16
N ASP A 13 -5.54 -23.81 -50.07
CA ASP A 13 -6.60 -23.13 -50.83
C ASP A 13 -7.34 -24.10 -51.77
N LEU A 14 -6.61 -24.98 -52.45
CA LEU A 14 -7.21 -26.03 -53.28
C LEU A 14 -8.04 -26.99 -52.44
N GLN A 15 -7.53 -27.39 -51.27
CA GLN A 15 -8.29 -28.28 -50.38
C GLN A 15 -9.56 -27.60 -49.84
N ALA A 16 -9.48 -26.32 -49.47
CA ALA A 16 -10.64 -25.58 -48.96
C ALA A 16 -11.77 -25.44 -50.00
N ARG A 17 -11.42 -25.38 -51.30
CA ARG A 17 -12.40 -25.39 -52.39
C ARG A 17 -13.05 -26.76 -52.58
N ARG A 18 -12.31 -27.83 -52.32
CA ARG A 18 -12.78 -29.20 -52.46
C ARG A 18 -13.68 -29.62 -51.31
N GLN A 19 -13.29 -29.29 -50.09
CA GLN A 19 -13.98 -29.70 -48.88
C GLN A 19 -14.06 -28.54 -47.89
N SER A 20 -15.26 -28.00 -47.73
CA SER A 20 -15.50 -26.93 -46.77
C SER A 20 -15.44 -27.45 -45.33
N PRO A 21 -14.75 -26.76 -44.41
CA PRO A 21 -14.80 -27.12 -43.00
C PRO A 21 -16.24 -27.14 -42.46
N PRO A 22 -16.58 -28.07 -41.55
CA PRO A 22 -17.88 -28.10 -40.90
C PRO A 22 -18.25 -26.74 -40.29
N SER A 23 -19.54 -26.38 -40.34
CA SER A 23 -20.04 -25.11 -39.78
C SER A 23 -19.75 -24.95 -38.28
N SER A 24 -19.56 -26.06 -37.55
CA SER A 24 -19.14 -26.08 -36.15
C SER A 24 -17.72 -25.54 -35.90
N LEU A 25 -16.84 -25.54 -36.91
CA LEU A 25 -15.46 -25.05 -36.83
C LEU A 25 -15.31 -23.60 -37.31
N ALA A 26 -16.40 -22.90 -37.66
CA ALA A 26 -16.37 -21.59 -38.32
C ALA A 26 -15.62 -20.49 -37.53
N LYS A 27 -15.50 -20.61 -36.20
CA LYS A 27 -14.85 -19.61 -35.33
C LYS A 27 -13.38 -19.93 -34.98
N ASP A 28 -12.89 -21.13 -35.29
CA ASP A 28 -11.53 -21.57 -34.93
C ASP A 28 -10.69 -21.80 -36.20
N ARG A 29 -9.83 -20.82 -36.52
CA ARG A 29 -8.97 -20.85 -37.71
C ARG A 29 -7.93 -21.97 -37.64
N VAL A 30 -7.51 -22.39 -36.45
CA VAL A 30 -6.55 -23.48 -36.26
C VAL A 30 -7.23 -24.81 -36.51
N ALA A 31 -8.44 -25.02 -35.98
CA ALA A 31 -9.22 -26.22 -36.26
C ALA A 31 -9.62 -26.34 -37.74
N GLN A 32 -9.92 -25.23 -38.42
CA GLN A 32 -10.14 -25.21 -39.87
C GLN A 32 -8.89 -25.61 -40.64
N LYS A 33 -7.74 -24.99 -40.33
CA LYS A 33 -6.47 -25.31 -40.99
C LYS A 33 -6.10 -26.78 -40.75
N ARG A 34 -6.32 -27.28 -39.54
CA ARG A 34 -6.12 -28.69 -39.18
C ARG A 34 -7.00 -29.61 -40.01
N PHE A 35 -8.31 -29.35 -40.06
CA PHE A 35 -9.26 -30.14 -40.85
C PHE A 35 -8.82 -30.21 -42.32
N LEU A 36 -8.41 -29.07 -42.90
CA LEU A 36 -7.92 -29.03 -44.26
C LEU A 36 -6.62 -29.83 -44.45
N ILE A 37 -5.72 -29.84 -43.47
CA ILE A 37 -4.48 -30.64 -43.55
C ILE A 37 -4.76 -32.13 -43.38
N GLU A 38 -5.66 -32.54 -42.46
CA GLU A 38 -6.06 -33.95 -42.30
C GLU A 38 -6.72 -34.46 -43.58
N ASP A 39 -7.59 -33.65 -44.18
CA ASP A 39 -8.28 -33.99 -45.41
C ASP A 39 -7.35 -33.98 -46.62
N LEU A 40 -6.39 -33.04 -46.67
CA LEU A 40 -5.32 -33.02 -47.66
C LEU A 40 -4.44 -34.27 -47.51
N PHE A 41 -4.00 -34.61 -46.30
CA PHE A 41 -3.19 -35.80 -46.04
C PHE A 41 -3.93 -37.06 -46.51
N LYS A 42 -5.20 -37.21 -46.15
CA LYS A 42 -6.04 -38.33 -46.58
C LYS A 42 -6.25 -38.37 -48.10
N HIS A 43 -6.29 -37.22 -48.76
CA HIS A 43 -6.36 -37.14 -50.22
C HIS A 43 -5.03 -37.53 -50.89
N LEU A 44 -3.89 -37.20 -50.25
CA LEU A 44 -2.56 -37.53 -50.74
C LEU A 44 -2.14 -38.98 -50.46
N ASP A 45 -2.64 -39.58 -49.37
CA ASP A 45 -2.39 -40.97 -48.94
C ASP A 45 -3.25 -41.95 -49.75
N LEU A 46 -2.78 -42.30 -50.94
CA LEU A 46 -3.55 -43.08 -51.92
C LEU A 46 -3.75 -44.54 -51.49
N ASN A 47 -2.79 -45.10 -50.76
CA ASN A 47 -2.83 -46.48 -50.30
C ASN A 47 -3.42 -46.63 -48.88
N SER A 48 -3.68 -45.52 -48.19
CA SER A 48 -4.22 -45.45 -46.83
C SER A 48 -3.34 -46.17 -45.79
N ASP A 49 -2.02 -46.15 -46.00
CA ASP A 49 -1.05 -46.78 -45.09
C ASP A 49 -0.61 -45.84 -43.95
N GLY A 50 -1.07 -44.58 -43.97
CA GLY A 50 -0.78 -43.58 -42.95
C GLY A 50 0.51 -42.79 -43.19
N HIS A 51 1.14 -42.94 -44.35
CA HIS A 51 2.37 -42.25 -44.75
C HIS A 51 2.28 -41.73 -46.18
N LEU A 52 2.94 -40.60 -46.48
CA LEU A 52 3.07 -40.11 -47.86
C LEU A 52 4.46 -40.46 -48.39
N SER A 53 4.50 -41.28 -49.43
CA SER A 53 5.71 -41.63 -50.15
C SER A 53 5.95 -40.74 -51.38
N SER A 54 7.20 -40.68 -51.86
CA SER A 54 7.52 -39.98 -53.11
C SER A 54 6.68 -40.49 -54.29
N SER A 55 6.40 -41.80 -54.34
CA SER A 55 5.55 -42.38 -55.38
C SER A 55 4.11 -41.86 -55.38
N GLU A 56 3.53 -41.60 -54.22
CA GLU A 56 2.14 -41.11 -54.10
C GLU A 56 2.05 -39.63 -54.45
N LEU A 57 3.00 -38.83 -53.94
CA LEU A 57 3.10 -37.41 -54.24
C LEU A 57 3.35 -37.16 -55.75
N ALA A 58 4.16 -38.00 -56.40
CA ALA A 58 4.41 -37.95 -57.84
C ALA A 58 3.19 -38.33 -58.69
N GLN A 59 2.38 -39.31 -58.23
CA GLN A 59 1.19 -39.78 -58.95
C GLN A 59 0.11 -38.71 -58.99
N LEU A 60 -0.04 -37.93 -57.92
CA LEU A 60 -1.06 -36.90 -57.82
C LEU A 60 -0.77 -35.69 -58.72
N MET A 61 0.50 -35.32 -58.87
CA MET A 61 0.93 -34.29 -59.83
C MET A 61 0.54 -34.61 -61.28
N LYS A 62 0.51 -35.89 -61.65
CA LYS A 62 0.11 -36.33 -63.00
C LYS A 62 -1.40 -36.34 -63.21
N LYS A 63 -2.20 -36.34 -62.15
CA LYS A 63 -3.66 -36.55 -62.22
C LYS A 63 -4.46 -35.24 -62.20
N GLU A 64 -3.96 -34.20 -61.54
CA GLU A 64 -4.65 -32.92 -61.37
C GLU A 64 -4.12 -31.79 -62.29
N ASP A 65 -3.15 -32.07 -63.17
CA ASP A 65 -2.55 -31.12 -64.13
C ASP A 65 -2.06 -29.79 -63.50
N LEU A 66 -1.68 -29.86 -62.21
CA LEU A 66 -1.22 -28.75 -61.38
C LEU A 66 0.21 -28.27 -61.70
N ALA A 67 0.85 -28.85 -62.72
CA ALA A 67 2.22 -28.53 -63.11
C ALA A 67 2.40 -27.08 -63.58
N GLY A 68 1.33 -26.44 -64.06
CA GLY A 68 1.35 -25.05 -64.54
C GLY A 68 1.31 -23.99 -63.44
N ASP A 69 0.73 -24.28 -62.27
CA ASP A 69 0.49 -23.29 -61.21
C ASP A 69 1.60 -23.23 -60.15
N LEU A 70 2.52 -24.22 -60.12
CA LEU A 70 3.48 -24.40 -59.04
C LEU A 70 4.90 -23.83 -59.29
N LEU A 71 5.12 -23.08 -60.39
CA LEU A 71 6.29 -22.21 -60.65
C LEU A 71 7.67 -22.77 -60.21
N GLY A 72 7.90 -24.08 -60.38
CA GLY A 72 9.20 -24.73 -60.11
C GLY A 72 9.31 -25.50 -58.78
N CYS A 73 8.27 -25.52 -57.95
CA CYS A 73 8.16 -26.43 -56.79
C CYS A 73 7.29 -27.65 -57.13
N THR A 74 7.59 -28.79 -56.51
CA THR A 74 6.86 -30.05 -56.67
C THR A 74 6.26 -30.50 -55.35
N LEU A 75 5.24 -31.37 -55.37
CA LEU A 75 4.70 -31.97 -54.15
C LEU A 75 5.76 -32.77 -53.38
N GLU A 76 6.74 -33.34 -54.07
CA GLU A 76 7.89 -34.04 -53.47
C GLU A 76 8.78 -33.11 -52.62
N ASP A 77 8.72 -31.79 -52.82
CA ASP A 77 9.45 -30.85 -51.97
C ASP A 77 8.95 -30.89 -50.51
N LEU A 78 7.73 -31.37 -50.25
CA LEU A 78 7.27 -31.64 -48.88
C LEU A 78 8.16 -32.71 -48.22
N LEU A 79 8.47 -33.83 -48.90
CA LEU A 79 9.39 -34.84 -48.38
C LEU A 79 10.80 -34.26 -48.23
N ARG A 80 11.24 -33.46 -49.20
CA ARG A 80 12.59 -32.89 -49.19
C ARG A 80 12.84 -31.94 -48.01
N PHE A 81 11.84 -31.19 -47.57
CA PHE A 81 12.00 -30.12 -46.60
C PHE A 81 11.29 -30.38 -45.26
N ASP A 82 10.31 -31.28 -45.19
CA ASP A 82 9.54 -31.59 -43.98
C ASP A 82 9.69 -33.04 -43.47
N ASP A 83 10.43 -33.92 -44.15
CA ASP A 83 10.83 -35.24 -43.62
C ASP A 83 11.94 -35.04 -42.57
N TYR A 84 11.53 -34.83 -41.32
CA TYR A 84 12.44 -34.48 -40.24
C TYR A 84 13.26 -35.67 -39.73
N ASN A 85 12.75 -36.89 -39.89
CA ASN A 85 13.45 -38.11 -39.44
C ASN A 85 14.28 -38.76 -40.57
N SER A 86 14.16 -38.26 -41.80
CA SER A 86 14.85 -38.71 -43.01
C SER A 86 14.57 -40.18 -43.36
N ASP A 87 13.38 -40.68 -43.05
CA ASP A 87 12.95 -42.05 -43.34
C ASP A 87 12.38 -42.21 -44.77
N GLY A 88 12.29 -41.12 -45.53
CA GLY A 88 11.79 -41.07 -46.89
C GLY A 88 10.26 -41.07 -46.99
N ARG A 89 9.56 -40.82 -45.89
CA ARG A 89 8.09 -40.78 -45.79
C ARG A 89 7.65 -39.56 -44.98
N LEU A 90 6.46 -39.04 -45.27
CA LEU A 90 5.85 -38.02 -44.41
C LEU A 90 4.70 -38.63 -43.62
N THR A 91 4.78 -38.51 -42.31
CA THR A 91 3.66 -38.73 -41.41
C THR A 91 2.72 -37.52 -41.39
N LEU A 92 1.49 -37.70 -40.91
CA LEU A 92 0.55 -36.59 -40.68
C LEU A 92 1.15 -35.54 -39.72
N GLN A 93 2.01 -35.97 -38.78
CA GLN A 93 2.67 -35.08 -37.83
C GLN A 93 3.75 -34.20 -38.47
N GLU A 94 4.54 -34.76 -39.39
CA GLU A 94 5.50 -33.99 -40.19
C GLU A 94 4.79 -33.02 -41.13
N LEU A 95 3.69 -33.46 -41.75
CA LEU A 95 2.85 -32.57 -42.55
C LEU A 95 2.28 -31.42 -41.70
N TYR A 96 1.82 -31.65 -40.47
CA TYR A 96 1.41 -30.54 -39.61
C TYR A 96 2.52 -29.53 -39.33
N THR A 97 3.73 -30.02 -39.11
CA THR A 97 4.92 -29.20 -38.86
C THR A 97 5.27 -28.39 -40.12
N ALA A 98 5.15 -29.00 -41.29
CA ALA A 98 5.29 -28.36 -42.59
C ALA A 98 4.41 -27.12 -42.73
N PHE A 99 3.13 -27.24 -42.34
CA PHE A 99 2.15 -26.17 -42.40
C PHE A 99 2.14 -25.31 -41.12
N GLN A 100 3.13 -25.46 -40.24
CA GLN A 100 3.27 -24.72 -38.98
C GLN A 100 2.01 -24.77 -38.12
N VAL A 101 1.39 -25.95 -37.98
CA VAL A 101 0.29 -26.14 -37.04
C VAL A 101 0.86 -26.27 -35.65
N VAL A 102 0.77 -25.19 -34.88
CA VAL A 102 1.20 -25.19 -33.48
C VAL A 102 0.28 -26.09 -32.66
N ARG A 103 0.83 -27.16 -32.10
CA ARG A 103 0.16 -27.97 -31.08
C ARG A 103 0.70 -27.60 -29.71
N LEU A 104 -0.12 -26.90 -28.95
CA LEU A 104 0.19 -26.56 -27.57
C LEU A 104 -0.54 -27.51 -26.62
N SER A 105 0.10 -27.82 -25.50
CA SER A 105 -0.52 -28.50 -24.38
C SER A 105 -0.17 -27.81 -23.07
N LEU A 106 -1.12 -27.79 -22.16
CA LEU A 106 -0.94 -27.37 -20.78
C LEU A 106 -1.68 -28.39 -19.90
N PRO A 107 -0.97 -29.17 -19.07
CA PRO A 107 -1.61 -30.09 -18.14
C PRO A 107 -2.60 -29.35 -17.23
N GLU A 108 -3.75 -29.97 -16.92
CA GLU A 108 -4.79 -29.32 -16.12
C GLU A 108 -4.29 -28.91 -14.73
N GLU A 109 -3.45 -29.76 -14.12
CA GLU A 109 -2.77 -29.51 -12.84
C GLU A 109 -1.84 -28.28 -12.88
N GLN A 110 -1.37 -27.87 -14.06
CA GLN A 110 -0.47 -26.74 -14.24
C GLN A 110 -1.20 -25.45 -14.60
N ARG A 111 -2.53 -25.46 -14.79
CA ARG A 111 -3.30 -24.24 -15.09
C ARG A 111 -3.17 -23.18 -14.01
N VAL A 112 -3.07 -23.60 -12.75
CA VAL A 112 -2.85 -22.71 -11.61
C VAL A 112 -1.74 -23.29 -10.75
N THR A 113 -0.69 -22.51 -10.55
CA THR A 113 0.44 -22.86 -9.68
C THR A 113 0.57 -21.81 -8.58
N VAL A 114 0.95 -22.23 -7.38
CA VAL A 114 1.22 -21.33 -6.26
C VAL A 114 2.71 -21.38 -5.98
N THR A 115 3.35 -20.22 -6.01
CA THR A 115 4.77 -20.07 -5.68
C THR A 115 4.86 -19.24 -4.41
N THR A 116 5.42 -19.83 -3.34
CA THR A 116 5.66 -19.13 -2.08
C THR A 116 7.16 -18.89 -1.93
N ILE A 117 7.54 -17.64 -1.68
CA ILE A 117 8.95 -17.24 -1.58
C ILE A 117 9.14 -16.30 -0.39
N THR A 118 10.27 -16.40 0.30
CA THR A 118 10.62 -15.46 1.37
C THR A 118 11.11 -14.14 0.78
N VAL A 119 10.70 -13.02 1.38
CA VAL A 119 11.15 -11.67 1.02
C VAL A 119 12.68 -11.59 0.90
N GLY A 120 13.16 -10.85 -0.10
CA GLY A 120 14.58 -10.67 -0.39
C GLY A 120 15.20 -11.75 -1.28
N LEU A 121 14.57 -12.91 -1.44
CA LEU A 121 15.05 -13.97 -2.33
C LEU A 121 14.62 -13.73 -3.79
N SER A 122 15.31 -14.36 -4.73
CA SER A 122 14.93 -14.39 -6.15
C SER A 122 13.96 -15.53 -6.45
N THR A 123 13.14 -15.41 -7.49
CA THR A 123 12.28 -16.51 -7.96
C THR A 123 12.13 -16.52 -9.49
N VAL A 124 11.86 -17.70 -10.04
CA VAL A 124 11.58 -17.92 -11.48
C VAL A 124 10.18 -18.51 -11.61
N LEU A 125 9.32 -17.87 -12.39
CA LEU A 125 8.01 -18.40 -12.79
C LEU A 125 8.15 -18.98 -14.20
N THR A 126 8.01 -20.30 -14.32
CA THR A 126 8.16 -21.02 -15.59
C THR A 126 6.79 -21.32 -16.21
N CYS A 127 6.64 -21.04 -17.51
CA CYS A 127 5.40 -21.33 -18.21
C CYS A 127 5.35 -22.81 -18.62
N GLY A 128 4.34 -23.54 -18.15
CA GLY A 128 4.09 -24.96 -18.40
C GLY A 128 3.49 -25.28 -19.77
N ILE A 129 3.32 -24.28 -20.64
CA ILE A 129 2.82 -24.48 -22.01
C ILE A 129 3.91 -25.15 -22.85
N ARG A 130 3.61 -26.31 -23.44
CA ARG A 130 4.56 -27.13 -24.21
C ARG A 130 4.14 -27.23 -25.66
N GLY A 131 5.11 -27.35 -26.58
CA GLY A 131 4.88 -27.59 -28.01
C GLY A 131 6.17 -27.42 -28.83
N ALA A 132 6.37 -28.25 -29.86
CA ALA A 132 7.60 -28.23 -30.67
C ALA A 132 7.76 -26.94 -31.51
N LEU A 133 6.65 -26.31 -31.90
CA LEU A 133 6.61 -25.02 -32.62
C LEU A 133 5.96 -23.91 -31.78
N ARG A 134 6.19 -23.93 -30.45
CA ARG A 134 5.56 -23.00 -29.50
C ARG A 134 5.94 -21.53 -29.81
N PRO A 135 4.97 -20.60 -29.96
CA PRO A 135 5.25 -19.16 -30.04
C PRO A 135 5.89 -18.60 -28.75
N PRO A 136 6.48 -17.40 -28.79
CA PRO A 136 6.99 -16.73 -27.59
C PRO A 136 5.92 -16.60 -26.51
N ILE A 137 6.32 -16.75 -25.24
CA ILE A 137 5.40 -16.55 -24.11
C ILE A 137 5.22 -15.06 -23.85
N VAL A 138 3.97 -14.68 -23.64
CA VAL A 138 3.59 -13.34 -23.18
C VAL A 138 3.16 -13.44 -21.73
N TRP A 139 3.87 -12.70 -20.88
CA TRP A 139 3.53 -12.56 -19.46
C TRP A 139 2.62 -11.37 -19.22
N LYS A 140 1.61 -11.57 -18.37
CA LYS A 140 0.66 -10.55 -17.92
C LYS A 140 0.57 -10.56 -16.41
N ARG A 141 0.59 -9.39 -15.77
CA ARG A 141 0.28 -9.22 -14.34
C ARG A 141 -1.02 -8.45 -14.22
N ASN A 142 -1.97 -8.99 -13.45
CA ASN A 142 -3.28 -8.35 -13.25
C ASN A 142 -3.98 -7.94 -14.57
N GLY A 143 -3.81 -8.75 -15.63
CA GLY A 143 -4.36 -8.50 -16.96
C GLY A 143 -3.53 -7.57 -17.86
N VAL A 144 -2.49 -6.94 -17.33
CA VAL A 144 -1.60 -6.03 -18.07
C VAL A 144 -0.36 -6.77 -18.56
N VAL A 145 -0.06 -6.68 -19.85
CA VAL A 145 1.16 -7.27 -20.43
C VAL A 145 2.39 -6.62 -19.80
N LEU A 146 3.33 -7.43 -19.33
CA LEU A 146 4.56 -6.95 -18.74
C LEU A 146 5.50 -6.43 -19.83
N ASN A 147 6.00 -5.22 -19.64
CA ASN A 147 7.08 -4.66 -20.44
C ASN A 147 8.36 -4.69 -19.61
N PHE A 148 9.22 -5.68 -19.81
CA PHE A 148 10.42 -5.88 -19.00
C PHE A 148 11.40 -4.70 -19.04
N LEU A 149 11.37 -3.89 -20.11
CA LEU A 149 12.19 -2.67 -20.21
C LEU A 149 11.82 -1.60 -19.18
N ASP A 150 10.57 -1.62 -18.69
CA ASP A 150 10.06 -0.65 -17.71
C ASP A 150 10.16 -1.18 -16.26
N LEU A 151 10.67 -2.40 -16.06
CA LEU A 151 10.68 -3.10 -14.78
C LEU A 151 12.12 -3.30 -14.31
N GLU A 152 12.45 -2.81 -13.12
CA GLU A 152 13.82 -2.92 -12.61
C GLU A 152 14.13 -4.32 -12.05
N ASP A 153 13.17 -4.92 -11.32
CA ASP A 153 13.38 -6.18 -10.58
C ASP A 153 12.82 -7.42 -11.28
N ILE A 154 12.14 -7.25 -12.43
CA ILE A 154 11.48 -8.33 -13.17
C ILE A 154 12.01 -8.38 -14.60
N ASN A 155 12.57 -9.52 -14.99
CA ASN A 155 13.20 -9.73 -16.29
C ASN A 155 12.65 -10.99 -16.98
N ASP A 156 12.78 -11.06 -18.30
CA ASP A 156 12.60 -12.30 -19.05
C ASP A 156 13.90 -13.11 -19.06
N PHE A 157 13.84 -14.35 -18.58
CA PHE A 157 14.93 -15.30 -18.74
C PHE A 157 14.83 -15.89 -20.14
N GLY A 158 15.55 -15.29 -21.09
CA GLY A 158 15.38 -15.49 -22.54
C GLY A 158 15.68 -16.89 -23.09
N GLU A 159 16.27 -17.80 -22.30
CA GLU A 159 16.50 -19.18 -22.75
C GLU A 159 15.22 -20.05 -22.71
N ASP A 160 14.29 -19.77 -21.77
CA ASP A 160 13.10 -20.60 -21.52
C ASP A 160 11.77 -19.80 -21.48
N ASP A 161 11.78 -18.53 -21.89
CA ASP A 161 10.64 -17.59 -21.78
C ASP A 161 10.05 -17.48 -20.35
N SER A 162 10.88 -17.68 -19.34
CA SER A 162 10.48 -17.66 -17.92
C SER A 162 10.55 -16.25 -17.34
N LEU A 163 9.70 -15.95 -16.37
CA LEU A 163 9.71 -14.67 -15.67
C LEU A 163 10.60 -14.76 -14.44
N TYR A 164 11.66 -13.97 -14.40
CA TYR A 164 12.62 -13.93 -13.30
C TYR A 164 12.44 -12.67 -12.47
N ILE A 165 12.25 -12.83 -11.16
CA ILE A 165 12.23 -11.72 -10.19
C ILE A 165 13.50 -11.79 -9.36
N THR A 166 14.37 -10.78 -9.48
CA THR A 166 15.71 -10.76 -8.87
C THR A 166 15.65 -10.63 -7.35
N LYS A 167 14.77 -9.78 -6.84
CA LYS A 167 14.59 -9.53 -5.40
C LYS A 167 13.11 -9.40 -5.07
N VAL A 168 12.54 -10.46 -4.51
CA VAL A 168 11.10 -10.49 -4.22
C VAL A 168 10.77 -9.64 -2.99
N THR A 169 9.76 -8.78 -3.11
CA THR A 169 9.17 -8.01 -2.01
C THR A 169 7.66 -8.23 -2.00
N THR A 170 6.97 -7.75 -0.97
CA THR A 170 5.52 -7.91 -0.84
C THR A 170 4.74 -7.28 -2.00
N VAL A 171 5.29 -6.26 -2.68
CA VAL A 171 4.66 -5.67 -3.87
C VAL A 171 4.59 -6.62 -5.07
N HIS A 172 5.49 -7.61 -5.14
CA HIS A 172 5.48 -8.59 -6.22
C HIS A 172 4.36 -9.62 -6.07
N MET A 173 3.71 -9.72 -4.90
CA MET A 173 2.56 -10.61 -4.69
C MET A 173 1.48 -10.41 -5.74
N GLY A 174 0.75 -11.47 -6.07
CA GLY A 174 -0.40 -11.42 -6.97
C GLY A 174 -0.32 -12.42 -8.12
N ASN A 175 -1.19 -12.22 -9.10
CA ASN A 175 -1.40 -13.18 -10.18
C ASN A 175 -0.62 -12.79 -11.45
N TYR A 176 0.24 -13.71 -11.88
CA TYR A 176 0.97 -13.64 -13.15
C TYR A 176 0.39 -14.68 -14.09
N THR A 177 0.08 -14.29 -15.32
CA THR A 177 -0.50 -15.18 -16.32
C THR A 177 0.42 -15.26 -17.51
N CYS A 178 0.72 -16.48 -17.96
CA CYS A 178 1.51 -16.73 -19.16
C CYS A 178 0.64 -17.40 -20.22
N HIS A 179 0.81 -17.00 -21.46
CA HIS A 179 0.17 -17.60 -22.64
C HIS A 179 1.12 -17.49 -23.83
N ALA A 180 0.98 -18.38 -24.80
CA ALA A 180 1.71 -18.23 -26.05
C ALA A 180 1.06 -17.14 -26.92
N TYR A 181 1.88 -16.36 -27.63
CA TYR A 181 1.38 -15.30 -28.53
C TYR A 181 0.40 -15.87 -29.58
N GLY A 182 -0.81 -15.29 -29.65
CA GLY A 182 -1.90 -15.74 -30.52
C GLY A 182 -2.72 -16.94 -30.02
N TYR A 183 -2.46 -17.41 -28.80
CA TYR A 183 -3.17 -18.51 -28.13
C TYR A 183 -3.62 -18.09 -26.72
N GLU A 184 -4.31 -16.95 -26.60
CA GLU A 184 -4.68 -16.33 -25.33
C GLU A 184 -5.60 -17.21 -24.45
N GLU A 185 -6.38 -18.09 -25.06
CA GLU A 185 -7.31 -19.00 -24.38
C GLU A 185 -6.61 -20.16 -23.66
N LEU A 186 -5.36 -20.47 -24.02
CA LEU A 186 -4.54 -21.46 -23.34
C LEU A 186 -3.50 -20.75 -22.48
N TYR A 187 -3.82 -20.56 -21.21
CA TYR A 187 -2.98 -19.82 -20.27
C TYR A 187 -2.79 -20.57 -18.95
N GLN A 188 -1.65 -20.28 -18.30
CA GLN A 188 -1.37 -20.69 -16.93
C GLN A 188 -1.33 -19.45 -16.03
N THR A 189 -1.81 -19.60 -14.80
CA THR A 189 -1.76 -18.57 -13.75
C THR A 189 -0.83 -19.00 -12.63
N HIS A 190 0.17 -18.17 -12.33
CA HIS A 190 1.01 -18.26 -11.14
C HIS A 190 0.49 -17.31 -10.07
N ILE A 191 0.18 -17.82 -8.90
CA ILE A 191 -0.14 -17.04 -7.70
C ILE A 191 1.15 -16.90 -6.89
N LEU A 192 1.76 -15.72 -6.93
CA LEU A 192 2.97 -15.44 -6.16
C LEU A 192 2.58 -14.97 -4.76
N GLN A 193 3.01 -15.73 -3.75
CA GLN A 193 2.88 -15.42 -2.34
C GLN A 193 4.25 -15.11 -1.76
N VAL A 194 4.32 -14.11 -0.89
CA VAL A 194 5.57 -13.67 -0.28
C VAL A 194 5.47 -13.81 1.23
N ASN A 195 6.34 -14.64 1.80
CA ASN A 195 6.45 -14.75 3.24
C ASN A 195 7.48 -13.73 3.76
N VAL A 196 7.16 -13.12 4.89
CA VAL A 196 7.97 -12.13 5.58
C VAL A 196 8.25 -12.65 6.99
N PRO A 197 9.52 -12.79 7.41
CA PRO A 197 9.83 -13.19 8.78
C PRO A 197 9.27 -12.15 9.77
N PRO A 198 9.06 -12.52 11.03
CA PRO A 198 8.54 -11.59 12.03
C PRO A 198 9.50 -10.41 12.22
N VAL A 199 8.95 -9.21 12.40
CA VAL A 199 9.64 -8.03 12.89
C VAL A 199 8.88 -7.53 14.11
N ILE A 200 9.58 -7.36 15.22
CA ILE A 200 8.95 -7.10 16.53
C ILE A 200 9.38 -5.77 17.12
N ARG A 201 8.50 -5.19 17.94
CA ARG A 201 8.79 -4.06 18.83
C ARG A 201 8.10 -4.29 20.17
N VAL A 202 8.80 -4.00 21.27
CA VAL A 202 8.18 -3.95 22.60
C VAL A 202 7.97 -2.52 23.10
N TYR A 203 7.00 -2.37 23.99
CA TYR A 203 6.78 -1.12 24.70
C TYR A 203 6.22 -1.36 26.11
N PRO A 204 6.72 -0.67 27.15
CA PRO A 204 7.92 0.16 27.12
C PRO A 204 9.19 -0.70 27.02
N GLU A 205 10.29 -0.15 26.50
CA GLU A 205 11.60 -0.84 26.54
C GLU A 205 12.07 -1.02 28.00
N THR A 206 11.82 -0.03 28.85
CA THR A 206 12.11 -0.09 30.29
C THR A 206 10.96 0.49 31.11
N GLN A 207 10.56 -0.21 32.17
CA GLN A 207 9.52 0.22 33.10
C GLN A 207 9.99 0.12 34.55
N ALA A 208 9.75 1.17 35.34
CA ALA A 208 10.00 1.16 36.79
C ALA A 208 8.68 1.28 37.57
N GLN A 209 8.33 0.26 38.35
CA GLN A 209 7.03 0.17 39.03
C GLN A 209 7.17 -0.01 40.54
N GLU A 210 6.25 0.58 41.30
CA GLU A 210 6.19 0.38 42.76
C GLU A 210 5.53 -0.97 43.11
N PRO A 211 5.98 -1.66 44.18
CA PRO A 211 5.32 -2.87 44.67
C PRO A 211 3.82 -2.68 44.86
N GLY A 212 3.03 -3.67 44.45
CA GLY A 212 1.57 -3.66 44.57
C GLY A 212 0.83 -2.96 43.43
N VAL A 213 1.52 -2.21 42.56
CA VAL A 213 0.90 -1.56 41.39
C VAL A 213 0.90 -2.51 40.18
N SER A 214 -0.05 -2.37 39.28
CA SER A 214 -0.07 -3.15 38.04
C SER A 214 0.98 -2.69 37.03
N ALA A 215 1.52 -3.61 36.23
CA ALA A 215 2.37 -3.32 35.08
C ALA A 215 1.77 -3.92 33.79
N SER A 216 2.14 -3.36 32.64
CA SER A 216 1.71 -3.86 31.33
C SER A 216 2.85 -3.67 30.34
N LEU A 217 3.31 -4.78 29.78
CA LEU A 217 4.35 -4.85 28.75
C LEU A 217 3.67 -5.27 27.45
N ARG A 218 3.90 -4.53 26.38
CA ARG A 218 3.24 -4.71 25.09
C ARG A 218 4.25 -5.08 24.04
N CYS A 219 3.78 -5.81 23.05
CA CYS A 219 4.58 -6.34 21.99
C CYS A 219 3.77 -6.33 20.70
N HIS A 220 4.27 -5.63 19.69
CA HIS A 220 3.70 -5.59 18.36
C HIS A 220 4.62 -6.33 17.42
N ALA A 221 4.07 -7.20 16.59
CA ALA A 221 4.82 -7.99 15.64
C ALA A 221 4.10 -7.99 14.30
N GLU A 222 4.84 -7.70 13.23
CA GLU A 222 4.37 -7.82 11.86
C GLU A 222 5.14 -8.94 11.16
N GLY A 223 4.48 -9.65 10.26
CA GLY A 223 5.09 -10.72 9.47
C GLY A 223 4.04 -11.38 8.59
N ILE A 224 4.48 -12.13 7.59
CA ILE A 224 3.59 -12.85 6.66
C ILE A 224 4.05 -14.30 6.59
N PRO A 225 3.25 -15.28 7.05
CA PRO A 225 1.99 -15.12 7.80
C PRO A 225 2.17 -14.38 9.13
N ASN A 226 1.05 -13.87 9.67
CA ASN A 226 1.04 -13.14 10.95
C ASN A 226 1.72 -13.96 12.06
N PRO A 227 2.69 -13.40 12.78
CA PRO A 227 3.42 -14.13 13.81
C PRO A 227 2.57 -14.39 15.06
N ARG A 228 2.88 -15.50 15.73
CA ARG A 228 2.38 -15.81 17.08
C ARG A 228 3.34 -15.25 18.11
N ILE A 229 2.81 -14.56 19.11
CA ILE A 229 3.57 -13.96 20.20
C ILE A 229 3.59 -14.90 21.43
N THR A 230 4.77 -15.02 22.04
CA THR A 230 5.00 -15.67 23.33
C THR A 230 5.94 -14.82 24.19
N TRP A 231 5.94 -15.03 25.51
CA TRP A 231 6.77 -14.26 26.43
C TRP A 231 7.63 -15.15 27.32
N LEU A 232 8.86 -14.71 27.58
CA LEU A 232 9.77 -15.29 28.57
C LEU A 232 10.03 -14.27 29.69
N LYS A 233 10.23 -14.74 30.93
CA LYS A 233 10.79 -13.95 32.03
C LYS A 233 12.14 -14.54 32.39
N ASN A 234 13.22 -13.77 32.23
CA ASN A 234 14.59 -14.20 32.47
C ASN A 234 14.92 -15.54 31.77
N GLY A 235 14.47 -15.69 30.51
CA GLY A 235 14.68 -16.90 29.70
C GLY A 235 13.72 -18.07 29.98
N ILE A 236 12.76 -17.92 30.90
CA ILE A 236 11.80 -18.98 31.25
C ILE A 236 10.41 -18.64 30.69
N ASP A 237 9.79 -19.59 29.99
CA ASP A 237 8.45 -19.43 29.39
C ASP A 237 7.41 -18.94 30.39
N ILE A 238 6.74 -17.83 30.09
CA ILE A 238 5.59 -17.34 30.86
C ILE A 238 4.35 -18.08 30.39
N THR A 239 4.09 -19.23 30.98
CA THR A 239 2.78 -19.88 30.86
C THR A 239 1.79 -19.27 31.85
N PRO A 240 0.50 -19.11 31.50
CA PRO A 240 -0.55 -18.63 32.44
C PRO A 240 -0.68 -19.48 33.72
N LYS A 241 -0.07 -20.67 33.75
CA LYS A 241 -0.03 -21.57 34.92
C LYS A 241 1.05 -21.19 35.94
N LEU A 242 2.04 -20.36 35.58
CA LEU A 242 3.19 -20.03 36.44
C LEU A 242 2.89 -19.02 37.54
N SER A 243 1.93 -18.11 37.36
CA SER A 243 1.54 -17.16 38.42
C SER A 243 0.12 -16.66 38.21
N LYS A 244 -0.66 -16.56 39.30
CA LYS A 244 -2.02 -15.99 39.29
C LYS A 244 -2.05 -14.49 38.99
N GLN A 245 -0.91 -13.80 39.03
CA GLN A 245 -0.82 -12.35 38.80
C GLN A 245 -0.49 -11.98 37.35
N LEU A 246 0.00 -12.94 36.56
CA LEU A 246 0.35 -12.75 35.15
C LEU A 246 -0.84 -13.12 34.27
N SER A 247 -1.15 -12.26 33.30
CA SER A 247 -2.19 -12.51 32.31
C SER A 247 -1.72 -12.07 30.93
N LEU A 248 -1.99 -12.91 29.93
CA LEU A 248 -1.77 -12.59 28.52
C LEU A 248 -3.09 -12.06 27.95
N LEU A 249 -3.08 -10.83 27.44
CA LEU A 249 -4.20 -10.15 26.81
C LEU A 249 -3.96 -10.03 25.30
N ALA A 250 -5.00 -9.67 24.53
CA ALA A 250 -4.91 -9.42 23.08
C ALA A 250 -4.18 -10.52 22.28
N ASN A 251 -4.49 -11.79 22.54
CA ASN A 251 -3.81 -12.95 21.94
C ASN A 251 -2.29 -13.01 22.20
N GLY A 252 -1.82 -12.46 23.32
CA GLY A 252 -0.43 -12.51 23.75
C GLY A 252 0.38 -11.26 23.44
N SER A 253 -0.16 -10.28 22.71
CA SER A 253 0.53 -9.02 22.42
C SER A 253 0.67 -8.11 23.65
N GLU A 254 0.01 -8.43 24.76
CA GLU A 254 0.15 -7.71 26.02
C GLU A 254 0.31 -8.68 27.20
N LEU A 255 1.39 -8.53 27.95
CA LEU A 255 1.63 -9.17 29.22
C LEU A 255 1.25 -8.21 30.35
N HIS A 256 0.18 -8.53 31.06
CA HIS A 256 -0.32 -7.74 32.18
C HIS A 256 -0.01 -8.41 33.51
N ILE A 257 0.60 -7.64 34.43
CA ILE A 257 0.90 -8.02 35.81
C ILE A 257 -0.06 -7.22 36.70
N SER A 258 -0.99 -7.89 37.38
CA SER A 258 -2.04 -7.20 38.15
C SER A 258 -1.54 -6.48 39.40
N SER A 259 -0.46 -6.98 40.02
CA SER A 259 0.17 -6.41 41.21
C SER A 259 1.62 -6.87 41.28
N VAL A 260 2.55 -6.00 40.90
CA VAL A 260 3.98 -6.32 40.85
C VAL A 260 4.58 -6.57 42.24
N ARG A 261 5.59 -7.44 42.29
CA ARG A 261 6.38 -7.76 43.48
C ARG A 261 7.86 -7.61 43.17
N TYR A 262 8.72 -7.54 44.19
CA TYR A 262 10.17 -7.47 43.98
C TYR A 262 10.73 -8.58 43.08
N GLU A 263 10.16 -9.80 43.20
CA GLU A 263 10.48 -10.96 42.37
C GLU A 263 10.06 -10.83 40.89
N ASP A 264 9.23 -9.85 40.55
CA ASP A 264 8.85 -9.49 39.17
C ASP A 264 9.89 -8.64 38.46
N THR A 265 10.91 -8.17 39.16
CA THR A 265 12.08 -7.54 38.50
C THR A 265 12.73 -8.54 37.54
N GLY A 266 12.99 -8.10 36.32
CA GLY A 266 13.66 -8.95 35.33
C GLY A 266 13.48 -8.48 33.89
N ALA A 267 14.10 -9.22 32.99
CA ALA A 267 13.96 -9.06 31.56
C ALA A 267 12.79 -9.91 31.07
N TYR A 268 11.83 -9.26 30.42
CA TYR A 268 10.68 -9.88 29.78
C TYR A 268 10.89 -9.89 28.28
N THR A 269 11.23 -11.05 27.72
CA THR A 269 11.49 -11.22 26.29
C THR A 269 10.18 -11.55 25.58
N CYS A 270 9.76 -10.69 24.66
CA CYS A 270 8.71 -11.03 23.71
C CYS A 270 9.32 -11.76 22.53
N ILE A 271 8.73 -12.89 22.13
CA ILE A 271 9.16 -13.68 20.98
C ILE A 271 8.01 -13.74 19.99
N ALA A 272 8.24 -13.31 18.76
CA ALA A 272 7.32 -13.43 17.65
C ALA A 272 7.80 -14.52 16.69
N LYS A 273 6.95 -15.50 16.38
CA LYS A 273 7.28 -16.63 15.50
C LYS A 273 6.24 -16.84 14.41
N ASN A 274 6.70 -17.02 13.17
CA ASN A 274 5.89 -17.59 12.08
C ASN A 274 6.61 -18.78 11.43
N GLU A 275 6.09 -19.29 10.33
CA GLU A 275 6.68 -20.45 9.62
C GLU A 275 8.03 -20.16 8.94
N VAL A 276 8.41 -18.88 8.80
CA VAL A 276 9.61 -18.44 8.08
C VAL A 276 10.72 -17.97 9.01
N GLY A 277 10.39 -17.51 10.22
CA GLY A 277 11.38 -17.04 11.17
C GLY A 277 10.87 -16.78 12.57
N VAL A 278 11.79 -16.28 13.38
CA VAL A 278 11.57 -15.86 14.77
C VAL A 278 12.30 -14.53 14.95
N ASP A 279 11.67 -13.61 15.67
CA ASP A 279 12.29 -12.36 16.14
C ASP A 279 11.96 -12.16 17.62
N GLU A 280 12.82 -11.47 18.35
CA GLU A 280 12.65 -11.23 19.78
C GLU A 280 13.10 -9.82 20.19
N ASP A 281 12.42 -9.26 21.18
CA ASP A 281 12.75 -7.96 21.75
C ASP A 281 12.41 -7.96 23.24
N ILE A 282 13.08 -7.10 24.02
CA ILE A 282 13.15 -7.22 25.48
C ILE A 282 12.61 -5.96 26.14
N SER A 283 11.65 -6.16 27.06
CA SER A 283 11.20 -5.14 27.98
C SER A 283 11.77 -5.40 29.39
N SER A 284 12.44 -4.41 29.97
CA SER A 284 13.03 -4.52 31.31
C SER A 284 12.10 -3.93 32.38
N LEU A 285 11.72 -4.73 33.38
CA LEU A 285 10.90 -4.26 34.51
C LEU A 285 11.73 -4.18 35.79
N PHE A 286 11.71 -3.02 36.45
CA PHE A 286 12.38 -2.75 37.71
C PHE A 286 11.37 -2.40 38.80
N ILE A 287 11.46 -3.06 39.96
CA ILE A 287 10.59 -2.77 41.09
C ILE A 287 11.35 -2.02 42.18
N GLU A 288 10.94 -0.77 42.43
CA GLU A 288 11.61 0.14 43.38
C GLU A 288 10.62 0.77 44.36
N ASP A 289 11.08 0.95 45.60
CA ASP A 289 10.36 1.71 46.61
C ASP A 289 10.35 3.22 46.29
N SER A 290 9.21 3.86 46.58
CA SER A 290 8.93 5.29 46.38
C SER A 290 9.99 6.23 47.00
N ALA A 291 10.70 5.78 48.04
CA ALA A 291 11.78 6.54 48.69
C ALA A 291 13.03 6.73 47.80
N ARG A 292 13.37 5.76 46.93
CA ARG A 292 14.46 5.92 45.93
C ARG A 292 13.97 6.67 44.70
N LYS A 293 12.72 6.46 44.31
CA LYS A 293 12.03 7.24 43.27
C LYS A 293 12.01 8.72 43.56
N THR A 294 11.98 9.17 44.83
CA THR A 294 12.04 10.61 45.13
C THR A 294 13.40 11.21 44.79
N LEU A 295 14.50 10.53 45.13
CA LEU A 295 15.88 10.95 44.79
C LEU A 295 16.16 10.82 43.29
N ALA A 296 15.72 9.71 42.69
CA ALA A 296 15.80 9.52 41.25
C ALA A 296 14.94 10.56 40.53
N ASN A 297 13.66 10.76 40.85
CA ASN A 297 12.78 11.74 40.21
C ASN A 297 13.25 13.19 40.40
N ILE A 298 14.00 13.49 41.47
CA ILE A 298 14.68 14.78 41.66
C ILE A 298 15.86 14.91 40.67
N LEU A 299 16.63 13.85 40.44
CA LEU A 299 17.72 13.81 39.46
C LEU A 299 17.22 13.71 37.99
N TRP A 300 16.19 12.90 37.69
CA TRP A 300 15.49 12.82 36.40
C TRP A 300 14.73 14.12 36.06
N ARG A 301 14.36 14.93 37.06
CA ARG A 301 13.85 16.31 36.83
C ARG A 301 14.95 17.25 36.33
N GLU A 302 16.21 17.00 36.67
CA GLU A 302 17.36 17.76 36.18
C GLU A 302 17.92 17.21 34.85
N GLU A 303 17.71 15.92 34.54
CA GLU A 303 18.16 15.28 33.28
C GLU A 303 17.10 15.18 32.16
N GLY A 304 15.91 15.75 32.36
CA GLY A 304 14.88 15.84 31.31
C GLY A 304 13.86 14.70 31.39
N LEU A 305 12.60 15.10 31.62
CA LEU A 305 11.40 14.26 31.64
C LEU A 305 11.42 13.09 30.65
N SER A 306 10.81 11.95 31.00
CA SER A 306 10.36 10.98 30.00
C SER A 306 9.36 11.68 29.07
N VAL A 307 9.81 12.22 27.93
CA VAL A 307 8.97 13.04 27.04
C VAL A 307 8.08 12.18 26.12
N GLY A 308 8.19 10.86 26.17
CA GLY A 308 7.37 9.97 25.37
C GLY A 308 5.94 9.84 25.89
N ASN A 309 4.95 10.05 25.00
CA ASN A 309 3.51 9.80 25.13
C ASN A 309 2.60 11.01 25.41
N MET A 310 2.77 12.05 24.62
CA MET A 310 2.07 13.32 24.74
C MET A 310 1.42 13.73 23.42
N PHE A 311 0.23 14.35 23.51
CA PHE A 311 -0.34 15.07 22.38
C PHE A 311 0.14 16.52 22.40
N TYR A 312 0.70 16.98 21.30
CA TYR A 312 0.96 18.37 21.03
C TYR A 312 -0.17 18.93 20.17
N VAL A 313 -0.85 19.94 20.71
CA VAL A 313 -2.05 20.53 20.11
C VAL A 313 -1.76 22.00 19.82
N PHE A 314 -1.86 22.36 18.56
CA PHE A 314 -1.58 23.69 18.06
C PHE A 314 -2.90 24.43 17.85
N SER A 315 -3.06 25.54 18.58
CA SER A 315 -4.31 26.30 18.71
C SER A 315 -4.04 27.80 18.70
N ASP A 316 -5.08 28.64 18.62
CA ASP A 316 -4.84 30.10 18.75
C ASP A 316 -4.41 30.51 20.15
N ASP A 317 -4.69 29.68 21.15
CA ASP A 317 -4.25 29.91 22.52
C ASP A 317 -2.78 29.50 22.71
N GLY A 318 -2.11 29.00 21.67
CA GLY A 318 -0.71 28.58 21.71
C GLY A 318 -0.57 27.07 21.51
N ILE A 319 0.47 26.48 22.11
CA ILE A 319 0.80 25.05 21.97
C ILE A 319 0.53 24.35 23.29
N THR A 320 -0.47 23.46 23.29
CA THR A 320 -0.87 22.69 24.46
C THR A 320 -0.25 21.29 24.39
N VAL A 321 0.50 20.94 25.44
CA VAL A 321 1.13 19.61 25.61
C VAL A 321 0.30 18.83 26.61
N LEU A 322 -0.44 17.84 26.11
CA LEU A 322 -1.48 17.10 26.85
C LEU A 322 -1.04 15.67 27.14
N GLN A 323 -1.09 15.28 28.41
CA GLN A 323 -0.90 13.89 28.80
C GLN A 323 -2.25 13.18 28.84
N PRO A 324 -2.52 12.20 27.94
CA PRO A 324 -3.86 11.64 27.81
C PRO A 324 -4.30 10.78 29.01
N ASN A 325 -3.36 10.16 29.74
CA ASN A 325 -3.65 9.34 30.92
C ASN A 325 -4.31 10.15 32.04
N GLU A 326 -3.76 11.33 32.32
CA GLU A 326 -4.14 12.20 33.43
C GLU A 326 -5.19 13.24 33.00
N CYS A 327 -5.37 13.45 31.69
CA CYS A 327 -6.16 14.56 31.15
C CYS A 327 -5.66 15.93 31.58
N GLU A 328 -4.37 16.01 31.94
CA GLU A 328 -3.73 17.21 32.45
C GLU A 328 -2.87 17.85 31.36
N ILE A 329 -2.95 19.18 31.30
CA ILE A 329 -2.04 19.99 30.50
C ILE A 329 -0.71 20.03 31.24
N ARG A 330 0.31 19.38 30.68
CA ARG A 330 1.67 19.37 31.25
C ARG A 330 2.40 20.68 31.01
N ARG A 331 2.21 21.26 29.82
CA ARG A 331 2.77 22.55 29.43
C ARG A 331 1.84 23.23 28.45
N HIS A 332 1.78 24.54 28.55
CA HIS A 332 1.09 25.38 27.59
C HIS A 332 2.03 26.52 27.19
N ILE A 333 2.54 26.45 25.96
CA ILE A 333 3.44 27.44 25.37
C ILE A 333 2.58 28.58 24.85
N ARG A 334 2.78 29.78 25.38
CA ARG A 334 1.89 30.92 25.12
C ARG A 334 2.12 31.51 23.72
N PRO A 335 1.10 32.12 23.10
CA PRO A 335 1.23 32.74 21.78
C PRO A 335 2.32 33.83 21.71
N GLU A 336 2.56 34.54 22.81
CA GLU A 336 3.51 35.66 22.92
C GLU A 336 4.93 35.21 23.31
N GLU A 337 5.17 33.92 23.51
CA GLU A 337 6.52 33.42 23.80
C GLU A 337 7.43 33.66 22.57
N ARG A 338 8.68 34.12 22.81
CA ARG A 338 9.61 34.52 21.75
C ARG A 338 10.43 33.33 21.25
N ILE A 339 10.75 33.34 19.96
CA ILE A 339 11.62 32.37 19.32
C ILE A 339 13.09 32.81 19.53
N PHE A 340 14.03 31.88 19.70
CA PHE A 340 15.43 32.23 20.00
C PHE A 340 16.22 32.76 18.80
N THR A 341 15.85 32.38 17.58
CA THR A 341 16.59 32.70 16.35
C THR A 341 16.21 34.04 15.72
N THR A 342 15.00 34.54 16.01
CA THR A 342 14.49 35.86 15.58
C THR A 342 13.70 36.43 16.76
N TYR A 343 13.75 37.74 17.02
CA TYR A 343 12.97 38.37 18.10
C TYR A 343 11.42 38.34 17.86
N GLU A 344 10.93 37.39 17.08
CA GLU A 344 9.53 37.18 16.70
C GLU A 344 8.80 36.30 17.73
N GLU A 345 7.49 36.53 17.86
CA GLU A 345 6.58 35.72 18.69
C GLU A 345 6.14 34.43 17.96
N ILE A 346 5.64 33.44 18.71
CA ILE A 346 5.04 32.23 18.13
C ILE A 346 3.82 32.61 17.28
N CYS A 347 2.96 33.50 17.75
CA CYS A 347 1.78 33.96 17.01
C CYS A 347 1.75 35.49 16.92
N PRO A 348 2.53 36.10 16.02
CA PRO A 348 2.59 37.56 15.94
C PRO A 348 1.22 38.14 15.56
N ARG A 349 0.86 39.29 16.17
CA ARG A 349 -0.35 40.03 15.80
C ARG A 349 -0.17 40.70 14.45
N VAL A 350 -1.16 40.57 13.58
CA VAL A 350 -1.20 41.27 12.28
C VAL A 350 -1.82 42.65 12.50
N GLU A 351 -1.19 43.70 11.99
CA GLU A 351 -1.73 45.06 12.05
C GLU A 351 -3.13 45.12 11.40
N GLY A 352 -4.13 45.57 12.16
CA GLY A 352 -5.51 45.71 11.70
C GLY A 352 -6.46 44.54 11.99
N GLU A 353 -6.00 43.45 12.61
CA GLU A 353 -6.88 42.39 13.16
C GLU A 353 -7.11 42.58 14.66
N ASP A 354 -8.38 42.58 15.09
CA ASP A 354 -8.78 42.68 16.51
C ASP A 354 -8.42 41.42 17.33
N THR A 355 -8.17 40.29 16.65
CA THR A 355 -7.91 38.99 17.28
C THR A 355 -6.62 38.36 16.80
N GLN A 356 -5.71 38.05 17.73
CA GLN A 356 -4.50 37.26 17.47
C GLN A 356 -4.89 35.84 17.03
N SER A 357 -4.42 35.41 15.85
CA SER A 357 -4.67 34.06 15.32
C SER A 357 -3.38 33.46 14.81
N CYS A 358 -3.01 32.31 15.38
CA CYS A 358 -1.80 31.56 15.05
C CYS A 358 -1.93 30.77 13.74
N LEU A 359 -3.16 30.34 13.46
CA LEU A 359 -3.60 29.74 12.21
C LEU A 359 -2.74 28.57 11.68
N TRP A 360 -2.60 27.51 12.48
CA TRP A 360 -1.80 26.30 12.22
C TRP A 360 -2.40 25.32 11.21
N ALA A 361 -1.66 24.87 10.19
CA ALA A 361 -2.26 24.00 9.16
C ALA A 361 -1.92 22.50 9.28
N SER A 362 -0.68 22.17 9.60
CA SER A 362 -0.19 20.79 9.58
C SER A 362 1.08 20.68 10.41
N ALA A 363 1.22 19.55 11.11
CA ALA A 363 2.36 19.25 11.95
C ALA A 363 2.76 17.78 11.84
N VAL A 364 4.06 17.49 11.98
CA VAL A 364 4.63 16.14 11.90
C VAL A 364 5.66 15.92 13.01
N ASN A 365 5.68 14.71 13.56
CA ASN A 365 6.72 14.24 14.48
C ASN A 365 7.91 13.70 13.65
N VAL A 366 9.10 14.23 13.92
CA VAL A 366 10.37 13.84 13.29
C VAL A 366 11.23 13.13 14.32
N ARG A 367 11.26 11.80 14.21
CA ARG A 367 12.05 10.87 15.04
C ARG A 367 11.96 11.10 16.56
N ASP A 368 10.80 11.53 17.06
CA ASP A 368 10.57 11.85 18.47
C ASP A 368 11.53 12.90 19.06
N LYS A 369 12.22 13.64 18.18
CA LYS A 369 13.20 14.67 18.53
C LYS A 369 12.67 16.07 18.26
N TYR A 370 12.01 16.24 17.11
CA TYR A 370 11.46 17.52 16.68
C TYR A 370 10.00 17.41 16.24
N ILE A 371 9.24 18.49 16.43
CA ILE A 371 7.96 18.70 15.76
C ILE A 371 8.14 19.82 14.76
N TYR A 372 7.81 19.54 13.51
CA TYR A 372 7.72 20.54 12.45
C TYR A 372 6.25 20.92 12.31
N VAL A 373 5.93 22.21 12.37
CA VAL A 373 4.55 22.71 12.26
C VAL A 373 4.48 23.94 11.37
N THR A 374 3.45 24.00 10.53
CA THR A 374 3.25 25.09 9.56
C THR A 374 2.42 26.23 10.11
N GLN A 375 2.86 27.45 9.79
CA GLN A 375 2.13 28.69 10.00
C GLN A 375 1.92 29.41 8.65
N PRO A 376 0.81 29.09 7.95
CA PRO A 376 0.46 29.70 6.67
C PRO A 376 0.54 31.22 6.63
N LYS A 377 -0.01 31.92 7.62
CA LYS A 377 -0.06 33.40 7.65
C LYS A 377 1.34 34.03 7.64
N GLN A 378 2.32 33.35 8.21
CA GLN A 378 3.70 33.80 8.34
C GLN A 378 4.63 33.19 7.29
N ASN A 379 4.11 32.34 6.39
CA ASN A 379 4.89 31.64 5.36
C ASN A 379 6.09 30.88 5.95
N ARG A 380 5.89 30.22 7.09
CA ARG A 380 6.97 29.56 7.82
C ARG A 380 6.61 28.18 8.36
N VAL A 381 7.65 27.40 8.63
CA VAL A 381 7.61 26.16 9.43
C VAL A 381 8.36 26.43 10.73
N LEU A 382 7.70 26.23 11.86
CA LEU A 382 8.34 26.26 13.18
C LEU A 382 8.85 24.87 13.55
N ILE A 383 10.04 24.82 14.13
CA ILE A 383 10.66 23.62 14.66
C ILE A 383 10.65 23.71 16.17
N ILE A 384 10.01 22.72 16.79
CA ILE A 384 9.91 22.59 18.24
C ILE A 384 10.74 21.41 18.67
N ASP A 385 11.67 21.66 19.57
CA ASP A 385 12.45 20.61 20.22
C ASP A 385 11.59 19.95 21.29
N ILE A 386 11.41 18.64 21.15
CA ILE A 386 10.53 17.85 22.02
C ILE A 386 11.10 17.80 23.43
N GLN A 387 12.41 17.59 23.58
CA GLN A 387 13.06 17.43 24.88
C GLN A 387 12.96 18.70 25.73
N THR A 388 13.25 19.85 25.14
CA THR A 388 13.24 21.16 25.81
C THR A 388 11.87 21.82 25.82
N GLN A 389 10.93 21.30 25.02
CA GLN A 389 9.58 21.84 24.81
C GLN A 389 9.59 23.33 24.41
N LYS A 390 10.53 23.69 23.53
CA LYS A 390 10.75 25.06 23.05
C LYS A 390 10.75 25.13 21.54
N ALA A 391 10.22 26.22 21.00
CA ALA A 391 10.43 26.58 19.61
C ALA A 391 11.89 27.01 19.42
N ILE A 392 12.67 26.21 18.71
CA ILE A 392 14.12 26.44 18.54
C ILE A 392 14.43 27.16 17.24
N GLN A 393 13.59 27.01 16.20
CA GLN A 393 13.86 27.59 14.89
C GLN A 393 12.57 27.93 14.13
N SER A 394 12.71 28.90 13.23
CA SER A 394 11.70 29.30 12.26
C SER A 394 12.32 29.23 10.87
N LEU A 395 11.73 28.43 9.98
CA LEU A 395 12.16 28.30 8.59
C LEU A 395 11.16 29.01 7.68
N TYR A 396 11.65 29.98 6.90
CA TYR A 396 10.86 30.59 5.85
C TYR A 396 10.66 29.59 4.70
N VAL A 397 9.40 29.41 4.31
CA VAL A 397 8.99 28.55 3.21
C VAL A 397 8.12 29.34 2.23
N ASP A 398 7.72 28.70 1.14
CA ASP A 398 6.90 29.34 0.14
C ASP A 398 5.52 29.68 0.72
N PRO A 399 4.86 30.74 0.21
CA PRO A 399 3.70 31.27 0.88
C PRO A 399 2.56 30.28 1.09
N LEU A 400 1.89 30.38 2.25
CA LEU A 400 0.80 29.51 2.68
C LEU A 400 1.17 28.00 2.69
N PRO A 401 2.13 27.56 3.53
CA PRO A 401 2.40 26.14 3.74
C PRO A 401 1.23 25.44 4.45
N THR A 402 0.58 24.48 3.78
CA THR A 402 -0.70 23.89 4.25
C THR A 402 -0.62 22.42 4.68
N LYS A 403 0.38 21.68 4.20
CA LYS A 403 0.50 20.24 4.47
C LYS A 403 1.96 19.86 4.65
N LEU A 404 2.22 19.12 5.72
CA LEU A 404 3.49 18.46 6.00
C LEU A 404 3.34 16.94 5.86
N HIS A 405 4.41 16.30 5.43
CA HIS A 405 4.59 14.85 5.55
C HIS A 405 6.04 14.56 5.89
N TYR A 406 6.26 13.73 6.90
CA TYR A 406 7.60 13.26 7.26
C TYR A 406 7.85 11.91 6.59
N ASP A 407 8.77 11.90 5.63
CA ASP A 407 9.30 10.70 5.01
C ASP A 407 10.42 10.14 5.89
N LYS A 408 10.08 9.11 6.67
CA LYS A 408 11.00 8.44 7.59
C LYS A 408 12.14 7.72 6.87
N SER A 409 11.92 7.26 5.64
CA SER A 409 12.91 6.48 4.88
C SER A 409 14.10 7.32 4.46
N HIS A 410 13.86 8.57 4.06
CA HIS A 410 14.90 9.49 3.60
C HIS A 410 15.24 10.62 4.59
N ASP A 411 14.60 10.64 5.77
CA ASP A 411 14.73 11.70 6.78
C ASP A 411 14.37 13.10 6.23
N GLN A 412 13.24 13.20 5.54
CA GLN A 412 12.82 14.41 4.84
C GLN A 412 11.44 14.89 5.31
N VAL A 413 11.27 16.21 5.47
CA VAL A 413 9.94 16.82 5.65
C VAL A 413 9.51 17.51 4.36
N TRP A 414 8.41 17.03 3.78
CA TRP A 414 7.80 17.57 2.57
C TRP A 414 6.77 18.64 2.92
N VAL A 415 6.85 19.80 2.27
CA VAL A 415 6.03 20.99 2.54
C VAL A 415 5.27 21.41 1.28
N LEU A 416 3.94 21.35 1.32
CA LEU A 416 3.08 21.83 0.23
C LEU A 416 2.55 23.24 0.53
N SER A 417 2.90 24.19 -0.33
CA SER A 417 2.53 25.60 -0.22
C SER A 417 1.61 26.05 -1.37
N TRP A 418 0.63 26.90 -1.07
CA TRP A 418 -0.40 27.31 -2.04
C TRP A 418 -0.13 28.63 -2.77
N GLY A 419 0.87 29.39 -2.33
CA GLY A 419 1.26 30.67 -2.92
C GLY A 419 0.30 31.80 -2.54
N ASP A 420 -0.98 31.67 -2.85
CA ASP A 420 -2.01 32.61 -2.42
C ASP A 420 -3.35 31.91 -2.13
N MET A 421 -4.26 32.67 -1.50
CA MET A 421 -5.61 32.21 -1.15
C MET A 421 -6.54 32.04 -2.37
N ARG A 422 -6.15 32.52 -3.56
CA ARG A 422 -6.97 32.60 -4.77
C ARG A 422 -6.51 31.64 -5.90
N LYS A 423 -5.46 30.84 -5.66
CA LYS A 423 -4.67 30.02 -6.60
C LYS A 423 -3.96 30.82 -7.70
N SER A 424 -2.62 30.79 -7.69
CA SER A 424 -1.79 31.15 -8.86
C SER A 424 -0.57 30.25 -9.09
N SER A 425 0.14 29.77 -8.06
CA SER A 425 1.20 28.75 -8.22
C SER A 425 1.47 27.98 -6.93
N THR A 426 0.96 26.76 -6.81
CA THR A 426 1.33 25.86 -5.72
C THR A 426 2.77 25.39 -5.88
N THR A 427 3.48 25.22 -4.77
CA THR A 427 4.86 24.75 -4.74
C THR A 427 5.02 23.63 -3.74
N LEU A 428 5.96 22.74 -4.04
CA LEU A 428 6.35 21.65 -3.15
C LEU A 428 7.82 21.85 -2.79
N GLN A 429 8.13 21.74 -1.51
CA GLN A 429 9.48 21.92 -0.96
C GLN A 429 9.83 20.73 -0.09
N VAL A 430 11.13 20.49 0.08
CA VAL A 430 11.68 19.42 0.90
C VAL A 430 12.68 20.02 1.89
N ILE A 431 12.60 19.57 3.13
CA ILE A 431 13.58 19.84 4.19
C ILE A 431 14.31 18.51 4.45
N PRO A 432 15.52 18.31 3.90
CA PRO A 432 16.30 17.10 4.15
C PRO A 432 16.95 17.11 5.53
N GLU A 433 17.44 15.95 5.96
CA GLU A 433 18.14 15.78 7.25
C GLU A 433 17.32 16.34 8.42
N ALA A 434 16.00 16.18 8.36
CA ALA A 434 15.07 16.86 9.25
C ALA A 434 15.28 16.49 10.73
N SER A 435 15.92 15.33 11.00
CA SER A 435 16.23 14.88 12.36
C SER A 435 17.59 15.35 12.90
N ALA A 436 18.47 15.90 12.04
CA ALA A 436 19.81 16.33 12.46
C ALA A 436 19.75 17.49 13.46
N GLY A 437 18.90 18.48 13.18
CA GLY A 437 18.66 19.64 14.05
C GLY A 437 19.61 20.83 13.83
N GLU A 438 20.53 20.74 12.86
CA GLU A 438 21.47 21.80 12.52
C GLU A 438 21.00 22.53 11.25
N ASP A 439 20.63 23.80 11.38
CA ASP A 439 20.22 24.74 10.31
C ASP A 439 19.59 24.10 9.04
N PRO A 440 18.43 23.42 9.19
CA PRO A 440 17.75 22.75 8.10
C PRO A 440 17.49 23.69 6.91
N ARG A 441 17.95 23.26 5.73
CA ARG A 441 17.77 24.01 4.49
C ARG A 441 16.47 23.62 3.81
N VAL A 442 15.78 24.61 3.24
CA VAL A 442 14.55 24.37 2.46
C VAL A 442 14.91 24.30 0.97
N ILE A 443 14.62 23.18 0.33
CA ILE A 443 14.86 22.95 -1.10
C ILE A 443 13.53 23.03 -1.85
N ARG A 444 13.42 23.93 -2.83
CA ARG A 444 12.26 23.94 -3.74
C ARG A 444 12.39 22.82 -4.77
N THR A 445 11.33 22.03 -4.91
CA THR A 445 11.28 20.98 -5.93
C THR A 445 11.03 21.59 -7.32
N PRO A 446 11.42 20.89 -8.41
CA PRO A 446 11.17 21.36 -9.77
C PRO A 446 9.72 21.17 -10.24
N PHE A 447 8.85 20.59 -9.39
CA PHE A 447 7.50 20.19 -9.79
C PHE A 447 6.55 21.38 -9.92
N GLN A 448 5.76 21.42 -10.99
CA GLN A 448 4.77 22.47 -11.25
C GLN A 448 3.35 21.94 -11.19
N GLY A 449 2.42 22.75 -10.67
CA GLY A 449 0.99 22.45 -10.65
C GLY A 449 0.60 21.32 -9.68
N VAL A 450 1.36 21.15 -8.61
CA VAL A 450 1.11 20.18 -7.53
C VAL A 450 -0.04 20.70 -6.67
N GLU A 451 -1.24 20.12 -6.75
CA GLU A 451 -2.32 20.50 -5.83
C GLU A 451 -2.35 19.63 -4.58
N ASP A 452 -1.81 18.41 -4.66
CA ASP A 452 -1.65 17.51 -3.53
C ASP A 452 -0.55 16.47 -3.82
N PHE A 453 -0.12 15.77 -2.79
CA PHE A 453 0.86 14.70 -2.88
C PHE A 453 0.56 13.56 -1.90
N PHE A 454 1.09 12.38 -2.22
CA PHE A 454 0.97 11.16 -1.45
C PHE A 454 2.32 10.45 -1.39
N ILE A 455 2.80 10.20 -0.17
CA ILE A 455 3.96 9.36 0.10
C ILE A 455 3.43 8.15 0.88
N PRO A 456 3.69 6.92 0.41
CA PRO A 456 3.29 5.71 1.10
C PRO A 456 3.84 5.67 2.54
N PRO A 457 3.04 5.26 3.54
CA PRO A 457 3.54 5.11 4.90
C PRO A 457 4.48 3.91 5.02
N THR A 458 5.49 4.02 5.88
CA THR A 458 6.34 2.91 6.34
C THR A 458 5.68 2.15 7.51
N ASN A 459 5.99 0.87 7.67
CA ASN A 459 5.63 0.06 8.84
C ASN A 459 6.81 -0.85 9.25
N LEU A 460 6.61 -1.87 10.09
CA LEU A 460 7.73 -2.73 10.53
C LEU A 460 8.29 -3.59 9.39
N ILE A 461 7.45 -3.95 8.41
CA ILE A 461 7.87 -4.74 7.22
C ILE A 461 8.44 -3.83 6.12
N ILE A 462 7.84 -2.66 5.90
CA ILE A 462 8.22 -1.67 4.89
C ILE A 462 8.98 -0.56 5.59
N ASN A 463 10.28 -0.76 5.77
CA ASN A 463 11.14 0.26 6.37
C ASN A 463 11.63 1.32 5.36
N HIS A 464 11.50 1.05 4.05
CA HIS A 464 11.96 1.95 2.99
C HIS A 464 10.91 2.10 1.87
N VAL A 465 10.59 3.34 1.51
CA VAL A 465 9.70 3.69 0.39
C VAL A 465 10.46 4.51 -0.62
N ARG A 466 10.54 4.10 -1.88
CA ARG A 466 11.29 4.84 -2.93
C ARG A 466 10.47 5.88 -3.69
N PHE A 467 9.20 5.60 -3.91
CA PHE A 467 8.36 6.39 -4.80
C PHE A 467 7.18 7.06 -4.08
N GLY A 468 6.91 8.29 -4.46
CA GLY A 468 5.71 9.04 -4.09
C GLY A 468 4.92 9.47 -5.32
N PHE A 469 3.80 10.14 -5.09
CA PHE A 469 2.94 10.66 -6.15
C PHE A 469 2.56 12.11 -5.87
N ILE A 470 2.57 12.93 -6.92
CA ILE A 470 1.99 14.28 -6.92
C ILE A 470 0.83 14.32 -7.91
N PHE A 471 -0.20 15.11 -7.64
CA PHE A 471 -1.34 15.21 -8.55
C PHE A 471 -2.05 16.55 -8.47
N ASN A 472 -2.85 16.81 -9.52
CA ASN A 472 -3.61 18.04 -9.70
C ASN A 472 -5.10 17.70 -9.84
N ARG A 473 -5.98 18.29 -9.04
CA ARG A 473 -7.42 17.99 -9.08
C ARG A 473 -8.09 18.50 -10.36
N SER A 474 -7.45 19.45 -11.04
CA SER A 474 -7.92 20.04 -12.31
C SER A 474 -7.42 19.28 -13.54
N LYS A 475 -6.34 18.49 -13.42
CA LYS A 475 -5.81 17.64 -14.52
C LYS A 475 -5.87 16.17 -14.09
N PRO A 476 -6.68 15.32 -14.74
CA PRO A 476 -6.88 13.92 -14.32
C PRO A 476 -5.64 13.06 -14.60
N ALA A 477 -4.61 13.16 -13.75
CA ALA A 477 -3.36 12.42 -13.80
C ALA A 477 -2.69 12.37 -12.42
N VAL A 478 -1.91 11.33 -12.19
CA VAL A 478 -0.96 11.25 -11.07
C VAL A 478 0.45 11.16 -11.64
N HIS A 479 1.41 11.82 -11.01
CA HIS A 479 2.81 11.82 -11.43
C HIS A 479 3.63 11.12 -10.36
N LYS A 480 4.25 10.01 -10.74
CA LYS A 480 5.18 9.25 -9.91
C LYS A 480 6.49 10.03 -9.79
N ILE A 481 6.99 10.17 -8.58
CA ILE A 481 8.24 10.85 -8.26
C ILE A 481 9.15 9.90 -7.48
N ASP A 482 10.45 10.04 -7.70
CA ASP A 482 11.48 9.37 -6.92
C ASP A 482 11.83 10.28 -5.74
N LEU A 483 11.69 9.74 -4.52
CA LEU A 483 11.82 10.51 -3.27
C LEU A 483 13.28 10.75 -2.86
N GLU A 484 14.18 9.88 -3.30
CA GLU A 484 15.61 9.99 -3.02
C GLU A 484 16.23 11.09 -3.89
N THR A 485 15.97 11.05 -5.20
CA THR A 485 16.51 12.02 -6.16
C THR A 485 15.66 13.28 -6.31
N VAL A 486 14.42 13.26 -5.79
CA VAL A 486 13.43 14.34 -5.92
C VAL A 486 13.15 14.68 -7.39
N THR A 487 12.99 13.64 -8.22
CA THR A 487 12.77 13.79 -9.67
C THR A 487 11.46 13.19 -10.14
N HIS A 488 10.99 13.64 -11.31
CA HIS A 488 9.80 13.09 -11.97
C HIS A 488 10.18 11.79 -12.68
N VAL A 489 9.40 10.73 -12.43
CA VAL A 489 9.63 9.40 -13.03
C VAL A 489 8.66 9.17 -14.18
N LYS A 490 7.35 9.24 -13.91
CA LYS A 490 6.31 8.85 -14.88
C LYS A 490 5.03 9.63 -14.65
N THR A 491 4.28 9.90 -15.72
CA THR A 491 2.94 10.48 -15.63
C THR A 491 1.90 9.44 -16.02
N ILE A 492 0.98 9.16 -15.13
CA ILE A 492 -0.11 8.18 -15.33
C ILE A 492 -1.39 8.96 -15.57
N SER A 493 -1.89 8.92 -16.82
CA SER A 493 -3.12 9.62 -17.19
C SER A 493 -4.36 8.89 -16.68
N LEU A 494 -5.24 9.61 -16.00
CA LEU A 494 -6.54 9.12 -15.53
C LEU A 494 -7.69 9.66 -16.39
N ARG A 495 -7.39 10.41 -17.46
CA ARG A 495 -8.38 11.06 -18.33
C ARG A 495 -9.36 10.07 -18.96
N ALA A 496 -8.84 8.95 -19.48
CA ALA A 496 -9.66 7.91 -20.11
C ALA A 496 -10.65 7.26 -19.13
N ARG A 497 -10.40 7.36 -17.81
CA ARG A 497 -11.26 6.84 -16.75
C ARG A 497 -12.14 7.92 -16.12
N GLY A 498 -12.07 9.17 -16.58
CA GLY A 498 -12.86 10.29 -16.05
C GLY A 498 -12.61 10.59 -14.57
N CYS A 499 -11.44 10.25 -14.05
CA CYS A 499 -11.09 10.40 -12.63
C CYS A 499 -10.22 11.63 -12.39
N ALA A 500 -10.72 12.59 -11.61
CA ALA A 500 -9.89 13.61 -10.99
C ALA A 500 -9.43 13.11 -9.60
N PRO A 501 -8.13 12.86 -9.38
CA PRO A 501 -7.63 12.30 -8.13
C PRO A 501 -7.78 13.30 -6.97
N GLN A 502 -8.18 12.81 -5.80
CA GLN A 502 -8.35 13.63 -4.58
C GLN A 502 -7.48 13.14 -3.41
N ALA A 503 -7.39 11.83 -3.24
CA ALA A 503 -6.64 11.18 -2.19
C ALA A 503 -6.14 9.82 -2.68
N MET A 504 -5.10 9.30 -2.05
CA MET A 504 -4.55 7.99 -2.35
C MET A 504 -4.29 7.23 -1.06
N ALA A 505 -4.36 5.91 -1.13
CA ALA A 505 -3.87 5.00 -0.10
C ALA A 505 -3.08 3.86 -0.76
N TYR A 506 -2.24 3.21 0.02
CA TYR A 506 -1.35 2.16 -0.46
C TYR A 506 -1.41 0.94 0.46
N THR A 507 -1.37 -0.23 -0.16
CA THR A 507 -1.13 -1.50 0.53
C THR A 507 0.02 -2.23 -0.14
N HIS A 508 0.87 -2.82 0.69
CA HIS A 508 1.96 -3.67 0.23
C HIS A 508 1.49 -5.08 -0.12
N LEU A 509 0.32 -5.50 0.35
CA LEU A 509 -0.26 -6.79 0.00
C LEU A 509 -0.81 -6.76 -1.43
N GLY A 510 -0.03 -7.28 -2.37
CA GLY A 510 -0.35 -7.25 -3.80
C GLY A 510 0.11 -6.00 -4.54
N GLY A 511 0.66 -5.00 -3.84
CA GLY A 511 1.21 -3.78 -4.45
C GLY A 511 0.12 -2.93 -5.12
N HIS A 512 -0.84 -2.43 -4.34
CA HIS A 512 -1.97 -1.67 -4.88
C HIS A 512 -2.04 -0.27 -4.31
N TYR A 513 -2.23 0.71 -5.20
CA TYR A 513 -2.63 2.06 -4.86
C TYR A 513 -4.12 2.24 -5.14
N PHE A 514 -4.85 2.77 -4.17
CA PHE A 514 -6.25 3.13 -4.29
C PHE A 514 -6.36 4.64 -4.47
N ILE A 515 -7.02 5.07 -5.54
CA ILE A 515 -7.15 6.48 -5.89
C ILE A 515 -8.61 6.89 -5.73
N GLN A 516 -8.86 7.86 -4.84
CA GLN A 516 -10.16 8.51 -4.76
C GLN A 516 -10.40 9.36 -6.01
N CYS A 517 -11.53 9.12 -6.67
CA CYS A 517 -11.91 9.80 -7.90
C CYS A 517 -13.16 10.65 -7.71
N ARG A 518 -13.14 11.87 -8.26
CA ARG A 518 -14.34 12.71 -8.47
C ARG A 518 -14.54 13.04 -9.95
N ARG A 519 -15.80 13.18 -10.38
CA ARG A 519 -16.15 13.64 -11.72
C ARG A 519 -16.19 15.17 -11.78
N GLY A 520 -15.13 15.82 -12.26
CA GLY A 520 -15.04 17.28 -12.35
C GLY A 520 -14.91 18.00 -10.99
N ARG A 521 -14.78 19.33 -11.00
CA ARG A 521 -14.50 20.14 -9.80
C ARG A 521 -15.62 20.13 -8.73
N ALA A 522 -16.85 19.78 -9.11
CA ALA A 522 -18.02 19.76 -8.22
C ALA A 522 -18.89 18.49 -8.34
N GLY A 523 -18.49 17.49 -9.13
CA GLY A 523 -19.38 16.37 -9.43
C GLY A 523 -19.38 15.27 -8.39
N ALA A 524 -20.34 14.36 -8.58
CA ALA A 524 -20.64 13.22 -7.72
C ALA A 524 -19.44 12.28 -7.56
N ALA A 525 -19.41 11.57 -6.43
CA ALA A 525 -18.46 10.53 -6.15
C ALA A 525 -18.42 9.51 -7.31
N SER A 526 -17.22 9.15 -7.75
CA SER A 526 -17.00 8.08 -8.72
C SER A 526 -16.30 6.91 -8.07
N PRO A 527 -16.41 5.70 -8.64
CA PRO A 527 -15.65 4.55 -8.16
C PRO A 527 -14.16 4.88 -8.09
N GLN A 528 -13.52 4.44 -7.01
CA GLN A 528 -12.07 4.51 -6.85
C GLN A 528 -11.39 3.74 -7.98
N LEU A 529 -10.16 4.14 -8.33
CA LEU A 529 -9.32 3.39 -9.26
C LEU A 529 -8.24 2.62 -8.51
N ILE A 530 -7.86 1.46 -9.05
CA ILE A 530 -6.73 0.66 -8.60
C ILE A 530 -5.59 0.86 -9.59
N LEU A 531 -4.45 1.25 -9.05
CA LEU A 531 -3.18 1.35 -9.76
C LEU A 531 -2.23 0.28 -9.20
N ASP A 532 -1.66 -0.53 -10.09
CA ASP A 532 -0.69 -1.57 -9.73
C ASP A 532 0.71 -0.95 -9.55
N SER A 533 1.37 -1.23 -8.42
CA SER A 533 2.63 -0.58 -8.05
C SER A 533 3.84 -1.09 -8.82
N VAL A 534 3.73 -2.27 -9.45
CA VAL A 534 4.83 -2.88 -10.23
C VAL A 534 4.80 -2.37 -11.66
N THR A 535 3.64 -2.39 -12.30
CA THR A 535 3.45 -2.02 -13.71
C THR A 535 3.12 -0.54 -13.94
N ASP A 536 2.80 0.20 -12.87
CA ASP A 536 2.25 1.57 -12.92
C ASP A 536 0.99 1.67 -13.80
N ALA A 537 0.28 0.56 -14.00
CA ALA A 537 -0.90 0.48 -14.86
C ALA A 537 -2.19 0.59 -14.05
N VAL A 538 -3.15 1.34 -14.59
CA VAL A 538 -4.50 1.43 -14.01
C VAL A 538 -5.26 0.15 -14.33
N VAL A 539 -5.32 -0.77 -13.37
CA VAL A 539 -5.97 -2.07 -13.47
C VAL A 539 -7.47 -1.89 -13.78
N GLY A 540 -8.14 -1.02 -13.03
CA GLY A 540 -9.57 -0.78 -13.20
C GLY A 540 -10.22 -0.09 -12.01
N PRO A 541 -11.56 0.01 -11.99
CA PRO A 541 -12.30 0.49 -10.83
C PRO A 541 -12.23 -0.51 -9.67
N ASN A 542 -12.18 -0.02 -8.44
CA ASN A 542 -12.31 -0.81 -7.22
C ASN A 542 -13.78 -1.20 -6.97
N GLY A 543 -14.34 -2.02 -7.87
CA GLY A 543 -15.76 -2.34 -7.88
C GLY A 543 -16.63 -1.06 -7.91
N ALA A 544 -17.65 -1.00 -7.04
CA ALA A 544 -18.52 0.16 -6.87
C ALA A 544 -18.12 1.06 -5.68
N VAL A 545 -16.92 0.87 -5.12
CA VAL A 545 -16.47 1.58 -3.92
C VAL A 545 -16.06 3.01 -4.28
N SER A 546 -16.59 3.99 -3.56
CA SER A 546 -16.26 5.41 -3.66
C SER A 546 -15.73 5.95 -2.32
N GLY A 547 -15.32 7.22 -2.31
CA GLY A 547 -14.88 7.89 -1.08
C GLY A 547 -13.36 7.87 -0.87
N SER A 548 -12.91 8.44 0.24
CA SER A 548 -11.49 8.57 0.59
C SER A 548 -10.97 7.23 1.12
N PRO A 549 -9.94 6.61 0.50
CA PRO A 549 -9.39 5.33 0.94
C PRO A 549 -8.42 5.52 2.12
N HIS A 550 -8.50 4.62 3.10
CA HIS A 550 -7.57 4.51 4.22
C HIS A 550 -7.20 3.05 4.42
N VAL A 551 -5.91 2.75 4.56
CA VAL A 551 -5.41 1.38 4.72
C VAL A 551 -4.93 1.18 6.16
N SER A 552 -5.25 0.03 6.76
CA SER A 552 -4.78 -0.32 8.10
C SER A 552 -3.23 -0.37 8.14
N PRO A 553 -2.60 -0.14 9.31
CA PRO A 553 -1.14 -0.14 9.42
C PRO A 553 -0.44 -1.40 8.87
N ASP A 554 -1.09 -2.56 9.01
CA ASP A 554 -0.62 -3.85 8.49
C ASP A 554 -1.03 -4.16 7.04
N GLY A 555 -1.68 -3.22 6.35
CA GLY A 555 -2.08 -3.38 4.95
C GLY A 555 -3.29 -4.28 4.67
N ARG A 556 -3.88 -4.94 5.69
CA ARG A 556 -4.91 -5.98 5.53
C ARG A 556 -6.33 -5.46 5.31
N TYR A 557 -6.63 -4.24 5.73
CA TYR A 557 -7.96 -3.64 5.56
C TYR A 557 -7.87 -2.33 4.80
N LEU A 558 -8.77 -2.15 3.83
CA LEU A 558 -9.05 -0.88 3.17
C LEU A 558 -10.42 -0.39 3.60
N VAL A 559 -10.46 0.78 4.21
CA VAL A 559 -11.69 1.46 4.63
C VAL A 559 -11.87 2.70 3.77
N SER A 560 -12.93 2.69 2.96
CA SER A 560 -13.26 3.78 2.06
C SER A 560 -14.49 4.51 2.55
N ALA A 561 -14.33 5.79 2.90
CA ALA A 561 -15.40 6.61 3.48
C ALA A 561 -15.86 7.68 2.50
N ASP A 562 -17.14 7.63 2.12
CA ASP A 562 -17.77 8.63 1.26
C ASP A 562 -18.48 9.68 2.13
N GLY A 563 -17.82 10.82 2.32
CA GLY A 563 -18.35 11.93 3.13
C GLY A 563 -19.62 12.58 2.59
N ASP A 564 -19.94 12.40 1.30
CA ASP A 564 -21.15 12.97 0.69
C ASP A 564 -22.36 12.05 0.95
N SER A 565 -22.18 10.73 0.86
CA SER A 565 -23.26 9.74 1.03
C SER A 565 -23.35 9.13 2.45
N GLY A 566 -22.31 9.25 3.28
CA GLY A 566 -22.23 8.59 4.59
C GLY A 566 -21.96 7.09 4.51
N ARG A 567 -21.60 6.58 3.33
CA ARG A 567 -21.29 5.15 3.09
C ARG A 567 -19.84 4.86 3.48
N ILE A 568 -19.62 3.74 4.16
CA ILE A 568 -18.31 3.21 4.54
C ILE A 568 -18.18 1.80 3.98
N ALA A 569 -17.29 1.60 3.01
CA ALA A 569 -16.96 0.29 2.48
C ALA A 569 -15.68 -0.24 3.12
N VAL A 570 -15.73 -1.45 3.67
CA VAL A 570 -14.59 -2.14 4.26
C VAL A 570 -14.23 -3.32 3.38
N GLN A 571 -13.02 -3.33 2.86
CA GLN A 571 -12.46 -4.41 2.06
C GLN A 571 -11.27 -5.06 2.78
N ALA A 572 -11.17 -6.38 2.73
CA ALA A 572 -10.01 -7.13 3.19
C ALA A 572 -9.08 -7.44 2.01
N LEU A 573 -7.78 -7.32 2.27
CA LEU A 573 -6.71 -7.65 1.33
C LEU A 573 -6.03 -8.94 1.79
N THR A 574 -5.98 -9.91 0.89
CA THR A 574 -5.41 -11.22 1.20
C THR A 574 -3.95 -11.31 0.80
N VAL A 575 -3.21 -12.27 1.37
CA VAL A 575 -1.84 -12.61 0.95
C VAL A 575 -1.73 -13.14 -0.49
N ARG A 576 -2.86 -13.36 -1.17
CA ARG A 576 -2.93 -13.69 -2.61
C ARG A 576 -3.08 -12.43 -3.49
N GLY A 577 -3.12 -11.24 -2.90
CA GLY A 577 -3.40 -9.99 -3.61
C GLY A 577 -4.88 -9.78 -3.98
N GLU A 578 -5.79 -10.63 -3.48
CA GLU A 578 -7.22 -10.45 -3.71
C GLU A 578 -7.80 -9.37 -2.79
N ILE A 579 -8.68 -8.54 -3.36
CA ILE A 579 -9.43 -7.50 -2.67
C ILE A 579 -10.88 -7.97 -2.53
N ARG A 580 -11.36 -8.13 -1.29
CA ARG A 580 -12.70 -8.67 -1.00
C ARG A 580 -13.50 -7.68 -0.17
N LEU A 581 -14.71 -7.31 -0.63
CA LEU A 581 -15.64 -6.51 0.18
C LEU A 581 -16.13 -7.34 1.36
N VAL A 582 -15.92 -6.83 2.57
CA VAL A 582 -16.33 -7.47 3.83
C VAL A 582 -17.62 -6.82 4.34
N TYR A 583 -17.63 -5.49 4.42
CA TYR A 583 -18.78 -4.72 4.88
C TYR A 583 -19.06 -3.55 3.97
N ASP A 584 -20.34 -3.21 3.87
CA ASP A 584 -20.83 -2.04 3.17
C ASP A 584 -21.85 -1.35 4.09
N LEU A 585 -21.36 -0.36 4.83
CA LEU A 585 -22.06 0.22 5.97
C LEU A 585 -22.65 1.57 5.55
N GLN A 586 -23.95 1.75 5.77
CA GLN A 586 -24.61 3.04 5.61
C GLN A 586 -24.68 3.73 6.97
N THR A 587 -24.17 4.96 7.05
CA THR A 587 -24.15 5.72 8.30
C THR A 587 -24.87 7.05 8.13
N ASN A 588 -25.40 7.57 9.24
CA ASN A 588 -25.92 8.93 9.29
C ASN A 588 -24.78 9.96 9.43
N THR A 589 -23.55 9.49 9.65
CA THR A 589 -22.38 10.32 9.93
C THR A 589 -21.64 10.63 8.62
N ARG A 590 -21.48 11.90 8.29
CA ARG A 590 -20.70 12.31 7.12
C ARG A 590 -19.21 12.31 7.45
N VAL A 591 -18.61 11.12 7.36
CA VAL A 591 -17.21 10.88 7.70
C VAL A 591 -16.31 11.84 6.94
N SER A 592 -15.51 12.57 7.68
CA SER A 592 -14.54 13.54 7.17
C SER A 592 -13.10 13.08 7.35
N ASP A 593 -12.84 12.36 8.43
CA ASP A 593 -11.53 11.82 8.77
C ASP A 593 -11.70 10.53 9.58
N LEU A 594 -10.73 9.63 9.52
CA LEU A 594 -10.74 8.39 10.31
C LEU A 594 -9.33 7.92 10.62
N THR A 595 -9.19 7.20 11.73
CA THR A 595 -7.96 6.49 12.07
C THR A 595 -8.25 5.06 12.56
N PHE A 596 -7.21 4.23 12.53
CA PHE A 596 -7.25 2.86 13.00
C PHE A 596 -6.71 2.77 14.43
N GLN A 597 -7.35 1.93 15.24
CA GLN A 597 -6.90 1.59 16.57
C GLN A 597 -6.79 0.07 16.67
N PRO A 598 -5.60 -0.50 16.98
CA PRO A 598 -5.48 -1.92 17.25
C PRO A 598 -6.44 -2.38 18.35
N SER A 599 -7.05 -3.54 18.16
CA SER A 599 -7.94 -4.12 19.15
C SER A 599 -7.15 -4.65 20.36
N PHE A 600 -7.61 -4.28 21.56
CA PHE A 600 -7.04 -4.74 22.84
C PHE A 600 -7.65 -6.05 23.34
N THR A 601 -8.72 -6.52 22.71
CA THR A 601 -9.45 -7.74 23.11
C THR A 601 -9.12 -8.89 22.18
N GLU A 602 -9.25 -8.65 20.88
CA GLU A 602 -8.92 -9.58 19.81
C GLU A 602 -7.60 -9.19 19.16
N GLY A 603 -6.60 -10.07 19.18
CA GLY A 603 -5.34 -9.80 18.49
C GLY A 603 -5.53 -9.82 16.96
N ASN A 604 -4.73 -9.02 16.25
CA ASN A 604 -4.77 -8.87 14.79
C ASN A 604 -6.11 -8.31 14.24
N GLN A 605 -6.82 -7.48 15.01
CA GLN A 605 -8.02 -6.77 14.56
C GLN A 605 -7.90 -5.27 14.83
N TYR A 606 -8.75 -4.46 14.19
CA TYR A 606 -8.79 -3.02 14.38
C TYR A 606 -10.19 -2.52 14.66
N TYR A 607 -10.24 -1.42 15.39
CA TYR A 607 -11.36 -0.49 15.40
C TYR A 607 -11.05 0.67 14.46
N VAL A 608 -12.08 1.16 13.76
CA VAL A 608 -12.01 2.41 13.01
C VAL A 608 -12.73 3.47 13.81
N TYR A 609 -12.09 4.59 14.09
CA TYR A 609 -12.71 5.77 14.68
C TYR A 609 -12.83 6.86 13.62
N ALA A 610 -14.05 7.34 13.39
CA ALA A 610 -14.38 8.26 12.31
C ALA A 610 -15.06 9.53 12.85
N ALA A 611 -14.52 10.68 12.49
CA ALA A 611 -15.05 12.00 12.80
C ALA A 611 -15.89 12.56 11.64
N SER A 612 -16.77 13.51 11.97
CA SER A 612 -17.57 14.26 11.00
C SER A 612 -17.20 15.73 11.02
N HIS A 613 -17.26 16.36 9.85
CA HIS A 613 -17.07 17.80 9.68
C HIS A 613 -18.32 18.61 10.06
N ARG A 614 -19.49 17.98 10.22
CA ARG A 614 -20.76 18.68 10.52
C ARG A 614 -21.45 18.20 11.79
N GLN A 615 -21.01 17.07 12.33
CA GLN A 615 -21.70 16.41 13.44
C GLN A 615 -20.75 16.28 14.63
N THR A 616 -21.36 16.33 15.81
CA THR A 616 -20.70 16.16 17.11
C THR A 616 -20.25 14.72 17.34
N ASP A 617 -20.97 13.77 16.78
CA ASP A 617 -20.81 12.36 17.08
C ASP A 617 -19.54 11.78 16.43
N VAL A 618 -18.82 10.93 17.17
CA VAL A 618 -17.71 10.13 16.64
C VAL A 618 -18.22 8.70 16.45
N LEU A 619 -18.17 8.23 15.21
CA LEU A 619 -18.51 6.86 14.87
C LEU A 619 -17.30 5.97 15.19
N PHE A 620 -17.54 4.77 15.71
CA PHE A 620 -16.51 3.74 15.70
C PHE A 620 -17.06 2.38 15.25
N VAL A 621 -16.24 1.65 14.50
CA VAL A 621 -16.59 0.39 13.85
C VAL A 621 -15.57 -0.68 14.25
N GLU A 622 -16.05 -1.81 14.77
CA GLU A 622 -15.23 -3.00 15.02
C GLU A 622 -15.08 -3.80 13.72
N LEU A 623 -13.87 -3.91 13.18
CA LEU A 623 -13.67 -4.55 11.87
C LEU A 623 -13.84 -6.08 11.90
N SER A 624 -13.71 -6.73 13.07
CA SER A 624 -13.93 -8.17 13.17
C SER A 624 -15.41 -8.55 13.05
N THR A 625 -16.31 -7.73 13.60
CA THR A 625 -17.75 -8.01 13.66
C THR A 625 -18.60 -7.14 12.73
N GLY A 626 -18.05 -6.03 12.22
CA GLY A 626 -18.79 -4.99 11.51
C GLY A 626 -19.71 -4.15 12.42
N LYS A 627 -19.65 -4.34 13.74
CA LYS A 627 -20.51 -3.64 14.69
C LYS A 627 -20.16 -2.16 14.76
N MET A 628 -21.17 -1.31 14.57
CA MET A 628 -21.05 0.14 14.64
C MET A 628 -21.58 0.66 15.97
N ASN A 629 -20.87 1.62 16.56
CA ASN A 629 -21.26 2.34 17.75
C ASN A 629 -20.90 3.83 17.60
N VAL A 630 -21.44 4.67 18.50
CA VAL A 630 -21.25 6.11 18.43
C VAL A 630 -20.91 6.66 19.81
N LEU A 631 -19.89 7.51 19.87
CA LEU A 631 -19.60 8.38 21.01
C LEU A 631 -20.37 9.69 20.84
N LYS A 632 -21.23 9.99 21.82
CA LYS A 632 -22.09 11.17 21.86
C LYS A 632 -21.58 12.18 22.90
N ASN A 633 -22.21 13.36 22.92
CA ASN A 633 -21.92 14.46 23.86
C ASN A 633 -20.58 15.18 23.62
N LEU A 634 -20.03 15.11 22.41
CA LEU A 634 -18.91 15.96 22.03
C LEU A 634 -19.46 17.31 21.53
N LYS A 635 -18.65 18.35 21.59
CA LYS A 635 -19.01 19.70 21.12
C LYS A 635 -18.92 19.82 19.60
N ASP A 636 -19.48 20.90 19.09
CA ASP A 636 -19.53 21.16 17.65
C ASP A 636 -18.12 21.17 17.02
N PRO A 637 -17.98 20.58 15.81
CA PRO A 637 -16.74 20.68 15.05
C PRO A 637 -16.46 22.14 14.67
N ILE A 638 -15.20 22.41 14.37
CA ILE A 638 -14.76 23.73 13.88
C ILE A 638 -15.41 23.98 12.51
N ALA A 639 -16.03 25.14 12.31
CA ALA A 639 -16.74 25.46 11.08
C ALA A 639 -15.79 25.95 9.97
N SER A 640 -16.14 25.69 8.71
CA SER A 640 -15.32 26.07 7.55
C SER A 640 -15.12 27.58 7.37
N LYS A 641 -16.01 28.42 7.91
CA LYS A 641 -15.87 29.88 7.87
C LYS A 641 -14.77 30.42 8.80
N ASP A 642 -14.36 29.61 9.78
CA ASP A 642 -13.37 30.00 10.79
C ASP A 642 -11.94 29.72 10.31
N TRP A 643 -11.78 29.14 9.12
CA TRP A 643 -10.52 28.64 8.59
C TRP A 643 -10.41 28.84 7.06
N PRO A 644 -9.31 29.40 6.52
CA PRO A 644 -9.31 29.78 5.11
C PRO A 644 -9.01 28.62 4.13
N TRP A 645 -8.43 27.50 4.59
CA TRP A 645 -7.95 26.41 3.73
C TRP A 645 -8.92 25.24 3.61
N SER A 646 -8.66 24.39 2.61
CA SER A 646 -9.45 23.19 2.33
C SER A 646 -9.27 22.01 3.30
N SER A 647 -8.72 22.23 4.50
CA SER A 647 -8.60 21.23 5.57
C SER A 647 -9.85 21.28 6.46
N TYR A 648 -11.00 20.99 5.86
CA TYR A 648 -12.35 21.21 6.40
C TYR A 648 -12.77 20.31 7.57
N ASN A 649 -11.85 19.57 8.19
CA ASN A 649 -12.21 18.35 8.89
C ASN A 649 -11.83 18.43 10.35
N ARG A 650 -12.81 18.11 11.19
CA ARG A 650 -12.53 17.60 12.52
C ARG A 650 -11.64 16.37 12.36
N ILE A 651 -10.41 16.49 12.81
CA ILE A 651 -9.42 15.42 12.70
C ILE A 651 -9.66 14.35 13.76
N MET A 652 -9.20 13.14 13.48
CA MET A 652 -9.07 12.07 14.45
C MET A 652 -7.62 11.62 14.47
N LYS A 653 -6.91 11.83 15.59
CA LYS A 653 -5.50 11.46 15.71
C LYS A 653 -5.31 10.42 16.80
N ASP A 654 -4.69 9.30 16.45
CA ASP A 654 -4.29 8.24 17.37
C ASP A 654 -2.94 8.53 18.03
N SER A 655 -2.66 7.82 19.12
CA SER A 655 -1.42 7.91 19.88
C SER A 655 -0.36 6.89 19.44
N GLY A 656 -0.27 6.58 18.14
CA GLY A 656 0.78 5.72 17.57
C GLY A 656 0.54 4.21 17.74
N LEU A 657 1.58 3.42 17.45
CA LEU A 657 1.51 1.96 17.36
C LEU A 657 1.05 1.29 18.67
N PHE A 658 1.71 1.65 19.77
CA PHE A 658 1.33 1.25 21.12
C PHE A 658 0.37 2.24 21.76
N GLY A 659 -0.28 3.07 20.96
CA GLY A 659 -1.24 4.03 21.44
C GLY A 659 -2.50 3.37 21.99
N GLN A 660 -3.06 3.93 23.06
CA GLN A 660 -4.41 3.57 23.53
C GLN A 660 -5.38 4.75 23.54
N TYR A 661 -4.91 5.93 23.16
CA TYR A 661 -5.71 7.13 23.16
C TYR A 661 -5.85 7.68 21.77
N LEU A 662 -7.01 8.27 21.53
CA LEU A 662 -7.26 9.08 20.37
C LEU A 662 -7.66 10.47 20.84
N ILE A 663 -7.42 11.46 20.00
CA ILE A 663 -7.81 12.83 20.27
C ILE A 663 -8.55 13.40 19.07
N THR A 664 -9.62 14.12 19.35
CA THR A 664 -10.36 14.87 18.35
C THR A 664 -10.73 16.25 18.90
N PRO A 665 -10.41 17.33 18.18
CA PRO A 665 -10.73 18.67 18.61
C PRO A 665 -12.18 19.03 18.32
N ALA A 666 -12.68 20.03 19.04
CA ALA A 666 -13.91 20.76 18.77
C ALA A 666 -13.59 22.27 18.77
N LYS A 667 -14.63 23.10 18.63
CA LYS A 667 -14.48 24.55 18.50
C LYS A 667 -13.58 25.18 19.58
N ASP A 668 -13.86 24.87 20.85
CA ASP A 668 -13.22 25.48 22.03
C ASP A 668 -12.74 24.42 23.06
N SER A 669 -12.59 23.17 22.63
CA SER A 669 -12.15 22.06 23.49
C SER A 669 -11.50 20.91 22.72
N LEU A 670 -10.87 19.99 23.45
CA LEU A 670 -10.29 18.75 22.94
C LEU A 670 -10.93 17.56 23.63
N PHE A 671 -11.24 16.51 22.89
CA PHE A 671 -11.77 15.26 23.43
C PHE A 671 -10.73 14.17 23.33
N VAL A 672 -10.38 13.59 24.48
CA VAL A 672 -9.53 12.39 24.54
C VAL A 672 -10.44 11.17 24.66
N ILE A 673 -10.22 10.19 23.81
CA ILE A 673 -10.97 8.93 23.73
C ILE A 673 -10.03 7.82 24.19
N ASN A 674 -10.52 6.94 25.07
CA ASN A 674 -9.81 5.72 25.45
C ASN A 674 -10.20 4.59 24.48
N GLY A 675 -9.28 4.23 23.59
CA GLY A 675 -9.47 3.18 22.58
C GLY A 675 -9.51 1.76 23.15
N ARG A 676 -9.05 1.54 24.40
CA ARG A 676 -9.17 0.25 25.09
C ARG A 676 -10.57 0.03 25.65
N GLN A 677 -11.19 1.09 26.15
CA GLN A 677 -12.54 1.05 26.71
C GLN A 677 -13.63 1.43 25.70
N ASN A 678 -13.24 1.98 24.55
CA ASN A 678 -14.14 2.58 23.56
C ASN A 678 -15.06 3.65 24.17
N THR A 679 -14.52 4.49 25.06
CA THR A 679 -15.26 5.53 25.79
C THR A 679 -14.57 6.88 25.71
N LEU A 680 -15.34 7.95 25.90
CA LEU A 680 -14.77 9.29 26.12
C LEU A 680 -14.03 9.29 27.46
N ARG A 681 -12.74 9.63 27.44
CA ARG A 681 -11.90 9.72 28.63
C ARG A 681 -12.09 11.08 29.33
N CYS A 682 -11.99 12.16 28.58
CA CYS A 682 -12.14 13.52 29.11
C CYS A 682 -12.32 14.57 28.02
N GLU A 683 -12.79 15.74 28.44
CA GLU A 683 -12.81 16.97 27.66
C GLU A 683 -11.83 17.99 28.29
N VAL A 684 -10.91 18.50 27.49
CA VAL A 684 -10.00 19.59 27.86
C VAL A 684 -10.55 20.89 27.27
N SER A 685 -11.10 21.76 28.12
CA SER A 685 -11.69 23.03 27.70
C SER A 685 -10.66 24.14 27.56
N GLY A 686 -10.99 25.20 26.81
CA GLY A 686 -10.15 26.39 26.69
C GLY A 686 -9.05 26.26 25.64
N VAL A 687 -9.24 25.39 24.65
CA VAL A 687 -8.34 25.25 23.49
C VAL A 687 -9.13 25.60 22.23
N ARG A 688 -8.94 26.82 21.73
CA ARG A 688 -9.66 27.35 20.58
C ARG A 688 -9.00 26.96 19.27
N ARG A 689 -9.77 26.35 18.37
CA ARG A 689 -9.31 25.92 17.03
C ARG A 689 -8.05 25.03 17.07
N GLY A 690 -8.02 24.05 17.99
CA GLY A 690 -6.92 23.08 18.13
C GLY A 690 -6.89 21.96 17.07
N ASN A 691 -7.10 22.28 15.79
CA ASN A 691 -7.23 21.30 14.70
C ASN A 691 -5.92 20.72 14.16
N THR A 692 -4.77 21.21 14.62
CA THR A 692 -3.46 20.67 14.26
C THR A 692 -2.90 19.92 15.46
N VAL A 693 -2.75 18.60 15.33
CA VAL A 693 -2.36 17.72 16.44
C VAL A 693 -1.29 16.72 16.01
N VAL A 694 -0.30 16.51 16.86
CA VAL A 694 0.77 15.53 16.69
C VAL A 694 0.89 14.68 17.95
N TRP A 695 1.08 13.38 17.77
CA TRP A 695 1.50 12.48 18.82
C TRP A 695 3.03 12.42 18.88
N VAL A 696 3.58 12.57 20.08
CA VAL A 696 5.00 12.38 20.39
C VAL A 696 5.12 11.32 21.46
N GLY A 697 5.78 10.22 21.14
CA GLY A 697 5.87 9.04 21.99
C GLY A 697 6.45 7.91 21.19
N GLU A 698 7.13 6.99 21.87
CA GLU A 698 7.82 5.88 21.21
C GLU A 698 6.85 5.14 20.27
N VAL A 699 7.19 5.18 18.97
CA VAL A 699 6.43 4.54 17.88
C VAL A 699 7.08 3.23 17.48
#